data_AF-A0A415HR41-F1
#
_entry.id   AF-A0A415HR41-F1
#
_cell.length_a   1.000
_cell.length_b   1.000
_cell.length_c   1.000
_cell.angle_alpha   90.00
_cell.angle_beta   90.00
_cell.angle_gamma   90.00
#
_symmetry.space_group_name_H-M   'P 1'
#
loop_
_entity.id
_entity.type
_entity.pdbx_description
1 polymer ?
#
loop_
_entity_poly.entity_id
_entity_poly.type
_entity_poly.pdbx_seq_one_letter_code
_entity_poly.pdbx_strand_id
1 'polypeptide(L)'
;MNTQDFCFILKQNSHLLREGCFGLEKENVRVNQDGTLALTPHPAVFGDKGKHPYITTDFSESQVEMITPPLPSVGEALGFMETLHDVVTENIGDELLWPQSLPPVLKENQEIPIAHYSGEFKDKEYYRQKLAGTYGKERQLISGIHFNFSFSEKLMDVLLKSGVCGSSMEEVRETVYFRVVRNFLKYRWLFIWLYGESPLAEETLNVISLKTGEKQPMKCGVSLSLRTSPLGYRNREEFFIDYSSLEAYNMSIDKLIRENRIDGPHELYLPVRIKFLEKDNGSPSYIEVRIVDLDPFTKSGVCASAIYFSHLLLVYSLLKEENGSLTEEELQRATCNQDMASCYGRDEKKELKCCSTTVQQKATSILEDMERILSEYGVLDNETYRQEMQHNLYLVQNPEKRIGMVLYENINRVGFVPFHLEKARQYREASISGGYRFHGLEDMEMSTQLLLKAAILKGVGFEILDRKENFIRLFDGKKEEYVMQATKTSLDSYVSVLMMENKVVTKKVLERAGISVPGGYEYTSPEAGMADYRMYAGKPVVIKPKSTNFGLGITILKHNYDETDFKAALQIAFEHDNTVLIEKFIPGREFRIFIINDEVVGILHRVPANVTGDGVLNIGQLIDRKNEDPLRGKGYRTPLEKIRKGREEEMFLKQQGMDFNTVPKEGEVVYLRENSNISTGGDSIDFTDDIDDSYKAIAVEAAKALNVKITGLDMMIQDIHAPATPDNYAIIEMNFNPAIHIHCYPFKGKNRHLNHKMIRALGF
;
A
#
# COMPACT_ATOMS: atom_id res chain seq x y z
N MET A 1 -20.42 33.17 17.94
CA MET A 1 -21.07 32.10 17.13
C MET A 1 -22.48 31.87 17.66
N ASN A 2 -23.50 31.84 16.80
CA ASN A 2 -24.83 31.33 17.18
C ASN A 2 -24.80 29.80 17.07
N THR A 3 -24.74 29.09 18.19
CA THR A 3 -24.58 27.63 18.21
C THR A 3 -25.75 26.91 17.54
N GLN A 4 -26.98 27.43 17.63
CA GLN A 4 -28.14 26.81 16.98
C GLN A 4 -28.05 26.89 15.45
N ASP A 5 -27.69 28.05 14.91
CA ASP A 5 -27.53 28.25 13.47
C ASP A 5 -26.34 27.44 12.92
N PHE A 6 -25.23 27.38 13.66
CA PHE A 6 -24.07 26.55 13.31
C PHE A 6 -24.44 25.07 13.17
N CYS A 7 -25.10 24.52 14.20
CA CYS A 7 -25.60 23.16 14.20
C CYS A 7 -26.61 22.91 13.05
N PHE A 8 -27.50 23.87 12.78
CA PHE A 8 -28.45 23.76 11.67
C PHE A 8 -27.75 23.67 10.31
N ILE A 9 -26.74 24.51 10.04
CA ILE A 9 -25.96 24.46 8.80
C ILE A 9 -25.22 23.13 8.63
N LEU A 10 -24.59 22.62 9.69
CA LEU A 10 -23.94 21.32 9.66
C LEU A 10 -24.94 20.18 9.38
N LYS A 11 -26.13 20.24 9.97
CA LYS A 11 -27.18 19.23 9.76
C LYS A 11 -27.69 19.20 8.32
N GLN A 12 -27.84 20.36 7.67
CA GLN A 12 -28.20 20.44 6.25
C GLN A 12 -27.12 19.90 5.31
N ASN A 13 -25.86 19.84 5.77
CA ASN A 13 -24.70 19.42 4.99
C ASN A 13 -24.01 18.20 5.61
N SER A 14 -24.79 17.30 6.22
CA SER A 14 -24.33 16.13 6.98
C SER A 14 -23.29 15.26 6.27
N HIS A 15 -23.42 15.07 4.95
CA HIS A 15 -22.49 14.28 4.15
C HIS A 15 -21.04 14.83 4.22
N LEU A 16 -20.87 16.15 4.33
CA LEU A 16 -19.55 16.80 4.41
C LEU A 16 -18.85 16.56 5.75
N LEU A 17 -19.56 16.14 6.80
CA LEU A 17 -18.97 15.80 8.10
C LEU A 17 -18.09 14.56 8.04
N ARG A 18 -18.22 13.74 6.99
CA ARG A 18 -17.38 12.57 6.73
C ARG A 18 -16.31 12.82 5.67
N GLU A 19 -16.40 13.93 4.93
CA GLU A 19 -15.46 14.30 3.88
C GLU A 19 -14.26 15.05 4.47
N GLY A 20 -13.06 14.66 4.08
CA GLY A 20 -11.83 15.23 4.60
C GLY A 20 -10.59 14.59 3.98
N CYS A 21 -9.43 15.00 4.47
CA CYS A 21 -8.18 14.30 4.21
C CYS A 21 -7.76 13.53 5.46
N PHE A 22 -7.29 12.31 5.26
CA PHE A 22 -6.86 11.37 6.28
C PHE A 22 -5.39 11.02 6.04
N GLY A 23 -4.56 11.15 7.07
CA GLY A 23 -3.15 10.78 7.03
C GLY A 23 -2.78 9.95 8.25
N LEU A 24 -1.78 9.08 8.09
CA LEU A 24 -1.22 8.27 9.15
C LEU A 24 0.29 8.43 9.16
N GLU A 25 0.85 8.68 10.33
CA GLU A 25 2.27 8.52 10.63
C GLU A 25 2.40 7.34 11.59
N LYS A 26 3.38 6.48 11.38
CA LYS A 26 3.58 5.29 12.20
C LYS A 26 5.05 5.01 12.39
N GLU A 27 5.45 4.90 13.64
CA GLU A 27 6.80 4.55 14.04
C GLU A 27 6.88 3.03 14.31
N ASN A 28 7.94 2.37 13.89
CA ASN A 28 8.27 1.00 14.29
C ASN A 28 9.75 0.88 14.62
N VAL A 29 10.05 0.18 15.70
CA VAL A 29 11.42 -0.24 16.00
C VAL A 29 11.80 -1.44 15.14
N ARG A 30 12.96 -1.40 14.48
CA ARG A 30 13.58 -2.53 13.80
C ARG A 30 14.31 -3.41 14.81
N VAL A 31 14.12 -4.72 14.70
CA VAL A 31 14.75 -5.71 15.59
C VAL A 31 15.37 -6.85 14.80
N ASN A 32 16.38 -7.48 15.40
CA ASN A 32 16.96 -8.72 14.89
C ASN A 32 15.98 -9.89 15.10
N GLN A 33 16.29 -11.04 14.49
CA GLN A 33 15.47 -12.26 14.61
C GLN A 33 15.32 -12.80 16.04
N ASP A 34 16.17 -12.38 16.98
CA ASP A 34 16.09 -12.74 18.41
C ASP A 34 15.29 -11.72 19.24
N GLY A 35 14.75 -10.66 18.61
CA GLY A 35 14.02 -9.59 19.27
C GLY A 35 14.90 -8.49 19.87
N THR A 36 16.22 -8.51 19.68
CA THR A 36 17.09 -7.41 20.13
C THR A 36 17.04 -6.23 19.15
N LEU A 37 17.21 -4.99 19.66
CA LEU A 37 17.23 -3.78 18.83
C LEU A 37 18.24 -3.89 17.67
N ALA A 38 17.82 -3.61 16.45
CA ALA A 38 18.70 -3.57 15.29
C ALA A 38 19.59 -2.32 15.35
N LEU A 39 20.91 -2.48 15.18
CA LEU A 39 21.89 -1.38 15.22
C LEU A 39 22.44 -1.01 13.84
N THR A 40 21.88 -1.61 12.79
CA THR A 40 22.22 -1.34 11.40
C THR A 40 21.73 0.06 10.99
N PRO A 41 22.38 0.70 10.01
CA PRO A 41 21.94 2.00 9.49
C PRO A 41 20.57 1.89 8.79
N HIS A 42 19.92 3.03 8.58
CA HIS A 42 18.74 3.11 7.71
C HIS A 42 19.05 2.51 6.33
N PRO A 43 18.20 1.60 5.80
CA PRO A 43 18.50 0.92 4.55
C PRO A 43 18.69 1.89 3.38
N ALA A 44 19.84 1.80 2.70
CA ALA A 44 20.22 2.71 1.62
C ALA A 44 19.24 2.69 0.42
N VAL A 45 18.42 1.64 0.30
CA VAL A 45 17.43 1.50 -0.77
C VAL A 45 16.33 2.56 -0.72
N PHE A 46 16.02 3.09 0.48
CA PHE A 46 15.06 4.19 0.70
C PHE A 46 15.65 5.58 0.38
N GLY A 47 16.93 5.68 0.02
CA GLY A 47 17.57 6.95 -0.32
C GLY A 47 17.73 7.89 0.89
N ASP A 48 17.61 9.20 0.64
CA ASP A 48 17.80 10.23 1.66
C ASP A 48 16.52 10.40 2.50
N LYS A 49 16.52 9.82 3.70
CA LYS A 49 15.44 9.93 4.68
C LYS A 49 15.12 11.36 5.14
N GLY A 50 15.99 12.34 4.87
CA GLY A 50 15.68 13.76 5.09
C GLY A 50 14.69 14.34 4.08
N LYS A 51 14.62 13.74 2.88
CA LYS A 51 13.80 14.18 1.73
C LYS A 51 12.67 13.20 1.39
N HIS A 52 12.80 11.95 1.80
CA HIS A 52 11.85 10.91 1.45
C HIS A 52 10.48 11.16 2.11
N PRO A 53 9.40 11.35 1.33
CA PRO A 53 8.10 11.79 1.87
C PRO A 53 7.35 10.70 2.64
N TYR A 54 7.69 9.42 2.44
CA TYR A 54 6.91 8.30 2.96
C TYR A 54 7.60 7.45 4.04
N ILE A 55 8.92 7.50 4.11
CA ILE A 55 9.74 6.56 4.89
C ILE A 55 10.94 7.37 5.40
N THR A 56 11.04 7.50 6.70
CA THR A 56 12.15 8.19 7.37
C THR A 56 12.50 7.46 8.66
N THR A 57 13.15 8.16 9.58
CA THR A 57 13.36 7.70 10.96
C THR A 57 12.83 8.74 11.92
N ASP A 58 12.23 8.31 13.03
CA ASP A 58 11.92 9.24 14.13
C ASP A 58 13.20 9.49 14.94
N PHE A 59 13.24 9.20 16.24
CA PHE A 59 14.38 9.54 17.10
C PHE A 59 15.63 8.69 16.81
N SER A 60 15.43 7.37 16.66
CA SER A 60 16.53 6.40 16.55
C SER A 60 16.77 5.96 15.12
N GLU A 61 18.02 5.63 14.78
CA GLU A 61 18.34 5.00 13.48
C GLU A 61 17.58 3.67 13.30
N SER A 62 17.29 3.00 14.42
CA SER A 62 16.52 1.75 14.49
C SER A 62 15.01 1.98 14.39
N GLN A 63 14.51 3.20 14.47
CA GLN A 63 13.09 3.51 14.55
C GLN A 63 12.61 4.10 13.22
N VAL A 64 12.15 3.23 12.32
CA VAL A 64 11.62 3.64 11.03
C VAL A 64 10.27 4.32 11.23
N GLU A 65 10.04 5.41 10.51
CA GLU A 65 8.77 6.13 10.50
C GLU A 65 8.18 6.06 9.08
N MET A 66 6.94 5.60 8.99
CA MET A 66 6.16 5.49 7.76
C MET A 66 5.07 6.56 7.76
N ILE A 67 4.95 7.31 6.67
CA ILE A 67 4.07 8.48 6.56
C ILE A 67 3.23 8.34 5.29
N THR A 68 1.91 8.33 5.42
CA THR A 68 1.01 8.35 4.26
C THR A 68 0.86 9.78 3.72
N PRO A 69 0.61 9.96 2.42
CA PRO A 69 0.07 11.23 1.94
C PRO A 69 -1.34 11.47 2.52
N PRO A 70 -1.88 12.70 2.39
CA PRO A 70 -3.29 12.95 2.67
C PRO A 70 -4.17 12.18 1.68
N LEU A 71 -5.09 11.36 2.19
CA LEU A 71 -5.93 10.45 1.43
C LEU A 71 -7.43 10.75 1.65
N PRO A 72 -8.31 10.45 0.69
CA PRO A 72 -9.72 10.86 0.73
C PRO A 72 -10.60 10.05 1.70
N SER A 73 -10.09 8.95 2.27
CA SER A 73 -10.83 8.14 3.23
C SER A 73 -9.93 7.42 4.23
N VAL A 74 -10.50 7.05 5.38
CA VAL A 74 -9.85 6.19 6.38
C VAL A 74 -9.39 4.86 5.75
N GLY A 75 -10.21 4.24 4.91
CA GLY A 75 -9.89 2.97 4.26
C GLY A 75 -8.66 3.06 3.35
N GLU A 76 -8.55 4.15 2.57
CA GLU A 76 -7.36 4.37 1.73
C GLU A 76 -6.12 4.69 2.57
N ALA A 77 -6.24 5.45 3.67
CA ALA A 77 -5.13 5.69 4.60
C ALA A 77 -4.60 4.41 5.24
N LEU A 78 -5.50 3.53 5.68
CA LEU A 78 -5.16 2.21 6.22
C LEU A 78 -4.47 1.34 5.17
N GLY A 79 -5.02 1.26 3.94
CA GLY A 79 -4.41 0.50 2.85
C GLY A 79 -3.03 1.03 2.43
N PHE A 80 -2.86 2.35 2.36
CA PHE A 80 -1.56 2.95 2.07
C PHE A 80 -0.54 2.60 3.16
N MET A 81 -0.93 2.68 4.43
CA MET A 81 -0.06 2.32 5.56
C MET A 81 0.33 0.83 5.57
N GLU A 82 -0.60 -0.07 5.21
CA GLU A 82 -0.32 -1.49 5.02
C GLU A 82 0.71 -1.71 3.87
N THR A 83 0.57 -0.95 2.78
CA THR A 83 1.52 -0.98 1.66
C THR A 83 2.89 -0.45 2.08
N LEU A 84 2.97 0.62 2.86
CA LEU A 84 4.24 1.12 3.41
C LEU A 84 4.91 0.08 4.31
N HIS A 85 4.13 -0.59 5.16
CA HIS A 85 4.64 -1.67 6.00
C HIS A 85 5.23 -2.81 5.15
N ASP A 86 4.56 -3.21 4.07
CA ASP A 86 5.07 -4.23 3.16
C ASP A 86 6.35 -3.79 2.46
N VAL A 87 6.38 -2.56 1.92
CA VAL A 87 7.57 -1.99 1.26
C VAL A 87 8.75 -1.94 2.24
N VAL A 88 8.55 -1.49 3.47
CA VAL A 88 9.61 -1.44 4.47
C VAL A 88 10.10 -2.85 4.81
N THR A 89 9.18 -3.77 5.09
CA THR A 89 9.49 -5.16 5.47
C THR A 89 10.28 -5.91 4.39
N GLU A 90 9.94 -5.71 3.11
CA GLU A 90 10.65 -6.29 1.96
C GLU A 90 12.09 -5.77 1.82
N ASN A 91 12.42 -4.64 2.44
CA ASN A 91 13.64 -3.87 2.16
C ASN A 91 14.54 -3.63 3.39
N ILE A 92 14.25 -4.25 4.53
CA ILE A 92 15.04 -4.15 5.78
C ILE A 92 15.97 -5.36 6.01
N GLY A 93 16.27 -6.15 4.97
CA GLY A 93 17.13 -7.34 5.09
C GLY A 93 16.48 -8.41 5.96
N ASP A 94 17.24 -9.04 6.86
CA ASP A 94 16.77 -10.11 7.76
C ASP A 94 16.10 -9.59 9.05
N GLU A 95 15.88 -8.29 9.17
CA GLU A 95 15.27 -7.69 10.36
C GLU A 95 13.74 -7.85 10.38
N LEU A 96 13.16 -7.53 11.52
CA LEU A 96 11.72 -7.55 11.76
C LEU A 96 11.25 -6.16 12.21
N LEU A 97 10.01 -5.82 11.90
CA LEU A 97 9.33 -4.67 12.49
C LEU A 97 8.70 -5.09 13.81
N TRP A 98 9.09 -4.45 14.91
CA TRP A 98 8.55 -4.70 16.23
C TRP A 98 7.09 -4.21 16.30
N PRO A 99 6.11 -5.09 16.62
CA PRO A 99 4.70 -4.77 16.46
C PRO A 99 4.08 -4.08 17.70
N GLN A 100 4.89 -3.51 18.59
CA GLN A 100 4.44 -2.94 19.85
C GLN A 100 5.01 -1.55 20.08
N SER A 101 4.19 -0.67 20.67
CA SER A 101 4.52 0.69 21.04
C SER A 101 5.69 0.77 22.01
N LEU A 102 5.78 -0.15 22.97
CA LEU A 102 6.89 -0.20 23.89
C LEU A 102 8.06 -1.00 23.29
N PRO A 103 9.30 -0.54 23.47
CA PRO A 103 10.47 -1.16 22.87
C PRO A 103 10.67 -2.61 23.32
N PRO A 104 11.45 -3.39 22.53
CA PRO A 104 11.81 -4.76 22.89
C PRO A 104 12.87 -4.77 24.01
N VAL A 105 13.57 -5.90 24.18
CA VAL A 105 14.69 -6.02 25.13
C VAL A 105 15.77 -4.99 24.81
N LEU A 106 16.15 -4.21 25.81
CA LEU A 106 17.29 -3.31 25.78
C LEU A 106 18.38 -3.89 26.70
N LYS A 107 19.49 -4.35 26.11
CA LYS A 107 20.60 -4.91 26.90
C LYS A 107 21.21 -3.83 27.79
N GLU A 108 21.78 -4.23 28.92
CA GLU A 108 22.50 -3.31 29.81
C GLU A 108 23.63 -2.62 29.03
N ASN A 109 23.71 -1.30 29.09
CA ASN A 109 24.62 -0.45 28.32
C ASN A 109 24.48 -0.56 26.79
N GLN A 110 23.37 -1.09 26.26
CA GLN A 110 23.11 -1.08 24.82
C GLN A 110 23.02 0.37 24.33
N GLU A 111 23.86 0.69 23.35
CA GLU A 111 23.78 1.98 22.70
C GLU A 111 22.54 2.04 21.80
N ILE A 112 21.63 2.96 22.10
CA ILE A 112 20.52 3.32 21.21
C ILE A 112 21.06 4.35 20.21
N PRO A 113 21.10 4.03 18.90
CA PRO A 113 21.67 4.91 17.89
C PRO A 113 20.72 6.07 17.63
N ILE A 114 21.19 7.31 17.77
CA ILE A 114 20.41 8.48 17.38
C ILE A 114 20.36 8.54 15.86
N ALA A 115 19.19 8.88 15.29
CA ALA A 115 19.04 8.98 13.86
C ALA A 115 20.03 9.97 13.25
N HIS A 116 20.84 9.49 12.30
CA HIS A 116 21.85 10.29 11.62
C HIS A 116 21.26 11.02 10.42
N TYR A 117 21.49 12.32 10.32
CA TYR A 117 21.04 13.13 9.18
C TYR A 117 22.22 13.87 8.55
N SER A 118 22.27 13.86 7.22
CA SER A 118 23.36 14.46 6.46
C SER A 118 22.95 15.80 5.82
N GLY A 119 23.95 16.58 5.39
CA GLY A 119 23.73 17.82 4.64
C GLY A 119 22.91 18.86 5.40
N GLU A 120 21.86 19.37 4.74
CA GLU A 120 20.96 20.41 5.26
C GLU A 120 20.09 19.96 6.44
N PHE A 121 20.05 18.65 6.76
CA PHE A 121 19.21 18.11 7.83
C PHE A 121 19.94 17.86 9.15
N LYS A 122 21.19 18.31 9.31
CA LYS A 122 21.96 18.09 10.55
C LYS A 122 21.29 18.63 11.80
N ASP A 123 20.51 19.69 11.69
CA ASP A 123 19.76 20.24 12.83
C ASP A 123 18.75 19.23 13.41
N LYS A 124 18.21 18.33 12.57
CA LYS A 124 17.32 17.24 13.02
C LYS A 124 18.06 16.25 13.92
N GLU A 125 19.34 15.98 13.67
CA GLU A 125 20.18 15.11 14.49
C GLU A 125 20.56 15.80 15.81
N TYR A 126 20.99 17.07 15.75
CA TYR A 126 21.32 17.86 16.94
C TYR A 126 20.13 17.98 17.91
N TYR A 127 18.92 18.21 17.39
CA TYR A 127 17.71 18.22 18.19
C TYR A 127 17.49 16.89 18.95
N ARG A 128 17.69 15.74 18.29
CA ARG A 128 17.56 14.42 18.92
C ARG A 128 18.63 14.18 19.99
N GLN A 129 19.85 14.66 19.78
CA GLN A 129 20.90 14.63 20.82
C GLN A 129 20.49 15.40 22.08
N LYS A 130 19.82 16.55 21.90
CA LYS A 130 19.29 17.32 23.03
C LYS A 130 18.15 16.61 23.73
N LEU A 131 17.18 16.05 23.00
CA LEU A 131 16.11 15.23 23.57
C LEU A 131 16.64 14.03 24.37
N ALA A 132 17.67 13.37 23.85
CA ALA A 132 18.33 12.25 24.52
C ALA A 132 18.89 12.67 25.90
N GLY A 133 19.51 13.85 25.99
CA GLY A 133 20.01 14.39 27.26
C GLY A 133 18.87 14.80 28.21
N THR A 134 17.76 15.33 27.69
CA THR A 134 16.65 15.85 28.48
C THR A 134 15.75 14.76 29.05
N TYR A 135 15.45 13.72 28.26
CA TYR A 135 14.42 12.71 28.54
C TYR A 135 14.95 11.27 28.63
N GLY A 136 16.22 11.03 28.25
CA GLY A 136 16.80 9.70 28.10
C GLY A 136 16.46 9.07 26.73
N LYS A 137 17.31 8.15 26.26
CA LYS A 137 17.13 7.49 24.95
C LYS A 137 16.05 6.41 24.98
N GLU A 138 15.86 5.75 26.11
CA GLU A 138 14.94 4.62 26.26
C GLU A 138 13.48 5.03 26.06
N ARG A 139 13.10 6.21 26.58
CA ARG A 139 11.76 6.79 26.36
C ARG A 139 11.53 7.11 24.89
N GLN A 140 12.59 7.54 24.20
CA GLN A 140 12.50 7.96 22.80
C GLN A 140 12.40 6.80 21.81
N LEU A 141 12.48 5.54 22.28
CA LEU A 141 12.19 4.35 21.48
C LEU A 141 10.73 3.89 21.57
N ILE A 142 9.92 4.53 22.40
CA ILE A 142 8.48 4.27 22.37
C ILE A 142 7.99 4.67 20.97
N SER A 143 7.11 3.88 20.39
CA SER A 143 6.55 4.12 19.06
C SER A 143 5.05 4.31 19.17
N GLY A 144 4.47 5.05 18.23
CA GLY A 144 3.03 5.17 18.12
C GLY A 144 2.55 5.50 16.71
N ILE A 145 1.25 5.81 16.65
CA ILE A 145 0.59 6.28 15.45
C ILE A 145 0.12 7.71 15.67
N HIS A 146 0.34 8.56 14.67
CA HIS A 146 -0.34 9.84 14.56
C HIS A 146 -1.43 9.75 13.50
N PHE A 147 -2.67 10.04 13.90
CA PHE A 147 -3.80 10.13 13.01
C PHE A 147 -4.07 11.59 12.65
N ASN A 148 -3.85 11.92 11.38
CA ASN A 148 -4.01 13.26 10.83
C ASN A 148 -5.36 13.37 10.12
N PHE A 149 -6.13 14.40 10.47
CA PHE A 149 -7.44 14.65 9.87
C PHE A 149 -7.69 16.13 9.60
N SER A 150 -8.11 16.45 8.38
CA SER A 150 -8.67 17.75 8.03
C SER A 150 -10.11 17.59 7.55
N PHE A 151 -10.98 18.51 7.93
CA PHE A 151 -12.29 18.61 7.27
C PHE A 151 -12.12 19.05 5.81
N SER A 152 -13.09 18.71 4.97
CA SER A 152 -13.07 19.12 3.56
C SER A 152 -13.13 20.65 3.41
N GLU A 153 -12.42 21.18 2.40
CA GLU A 153 -12.51 22.61 2.03
C GLU A 153 -13.95 23.00 1.67
N LYS A 154 -14.74 22.06 1.12
CA LYS A 154 -16.16 22.26 0.86
C LYS A 154 -16.96 22.59 2.13
N LEU A 155 -16.68 21.91 3.24
CA LEU A 155 -17.32 22.21 4.52
C LEU A 155 -16.96 23.61 4.99
N MET A 156 -15.68 23.98 4.88
CA MET A 156 -15.19 25.31 5.25
C MET A 156 -15.85 26.41 4.40
N ASP A 157 -15.99 26.19 3.09
CA ASP A 157 -16.69 27.11 2.17
C ASP A 157 -18.17 27.29 2.52
N VAL A 158 -18.86 26.19 2.87
CA VAL A 158 -20.27 26.23 3.30
C VAL A 158 -20.42 27.05 4.57
N LEU A 159 -19.55 26.83 5.55
CA LEU A 159 -19.55 27.55 6.82
C LEU A 159 -19.25 29.04 6.61
N LEU A 160 -18.26 29.38 5.78
CA LEU A 160 -17.93 30.76 5.41
C LEU A 160 -19.11 31.47 4.75
N LYS A 161 -19.75 30.84 3.75
CA LYS A 161 -20.91 31.43 3.05
C LYS A 161 -22.12 31.63 3.96
N SER A 162 -22.29 30.80 4.97
CA SER A 162 -23.40 30.91 5.92
C SER A 162 -23.22 32.06 6.94
N GLY A 163 -21.97 32.50 7.18
CA GLY A 163 -21.65 33.58 8.13
C GLY A 163 -21.87 33.21 9.61
N VAL A 164 -22.15 31.95 9.95
CA VAL A 164 -22.53 31.53 11.32
C VAL A 164 -21.35 31.45 12.30
N CYS A 165 -20.13 31.26 11.79
CA CYS A 165 -18.93 30.96 12.59
C CYS A 165 -17.67 31.71 12.12
N GLY A 166 -17.83 32.78 11.33
CA GLY A 166 -16.73 33.61 10.86
C GLY A 166 -17.10 34.39 9.60
N SER A 167 -16.38 35.47 9.35
CA SER A 167 -16.47 36.33 8.17
C SER A 167 -15.31 36.12 7.19
N SER A 168 -14.25 35.42 7.63
CA SER A 168 -13.11 35.02 6.83
C SER A 168 -12.84 33.51 6.96
N MET A 169 -12.09 32.94 6.01
CA MET A 169 -11.69 31.53 6.06
C MET A 169 -10.84 31.23 7.30
N GLU A 170 -10.03 32.19 7.74
CA GLU A 170 -9.18 32.10 8.94
C GLU A 170 -10.05 31.96 10.20
N GLU A 171 -11.06 32.81 10.36
CA GLU A 171 -11.99 32.78 11.50
C GLU A 171 -12.83 31.48 11.53
N VAL A 172 -13.25 30.99 10.37
CA VAL A 172 -13.99 29.73 10.24
C VAL A 172 -13.12 28.56 10.68
N ARG A 173 -11.87 28.48 10.17
CA ARG A 173 -10.91 27.42 10.52
C ARG A 173 -10.56 27.45 12.00
N GLU A 174 -10.29 28.64 12.55
CA GLU A 174 -10.05 28.82 13.98
C GLU A 174 -11.24 28.28 14.79
N THR A 175 -12.45 28.72 14.47
CA THR A 175 -13.66 28.29 15.19
C THR A 175 -13.86 26.78 15.14
N VAL A 176 -13.73 26.16 13.96
CA VAL A 176 -13.93 24.72 13.76
C VAL A 176 -12.87 23.91 14.50
N TYR A 177 -11.59 24.19 14.27
CA TYR A 177 -10.51 23.35 14.79
C TYR A 177 -10.30 23.52 16.30
N PHE A 178 -10.42 24.73 16.85
CA PHE A 178 -10.32 24.92 18.28
C PHE A 178 -11.50 24.31 19.04
N ARG A 179 -12.73 24.36 18.47
CA ARG A 179 -13.89 23.65 19.03
C ARG A 179 -13.66 22.15 19.13
N VAL A 180 -13.17 21.55 18.05
CA VAL A 180 -12.85 20.11 18.01
C VAL A 180 -11.80 19.77 19.05
N VAL A 181 -10.70 20.53 19.12
CA VAL A 181 -9.60 20.26 20.07
C VAL A 181 -10.04 20.40 21.52
N ARG A 182 -10.81 21.44 21.88
CA ARG A 182 -11.32 21.63 23.25
C ARG A 182 -12.17 20.45 23.71
N ASN A 183 -13.11 20.00 22.87
CA ASN A 183 -13.94 18.84 23.19
C ASN A 183 -13.15 17.54 23.17
N PHE A 184 -12.29 17.33 22.16
CA PHE A 184 -11.45 16.14 22.08
C PHE A 184 -10.60 15.97 23.35
N LEU A 185 -10.00 17.05 23.84
CA LEU A 185 -9.23 17.03 25.08
C LEU A 185 -10.07 16.56 26.26
N LYS A 186 -11.33 16.96 26.39
CA LYS A 186 -12.23 16.49 27.47
C LYS A 186 -12.51 14.99 27.39
N TYR A 187 -12.64 14.44 26.18
CA TYR A 187 -13.08 13.07 25.94
C TYR A 187 -11.97 12.07 25.59
N ARG A 188 -10.72 12.51 25.39
CA ARG A 188 -9.58 11.66 24.97
C ARG A 188 -9.33 10.43 25.84
N TRP A 189 -9.68 10.48 27.13
CA TRP A 189 -9.56 9.35 28.03
C TRP A 189 -10.42 8.16 27.57
N LEU A 190 -11.55 8.41 26.89
CA LEU A 190 -12.44 7.39 26.34
C LEU A 190 -11.73 6.59 25.24
N PHE A 191 -11.00 7.28 24.36
CA PHE A 191 -10.17 6.63 23.35
C PHE A 191 -9.13 5.72 24.03
N ILE A 192 -8.37 6.26 24.99
CA ILE A 192 -7.33 5.49 25.70
C ILE A 192 -7.93 4.29 26.44
N TRP A 193 -9.11 4.47 27.03
CA TRP A 193 -9.80 3.39 27.74
C TRP A 193 -10.33 2.30 26.78
N LEU A 194 -10.74 2.63 25.56
CA LEU A 194 -11.21 1.64 24.57
C LEU A 194 -10.05 0.95 23.84
N TYR A 195 -9.05 1.72 23.43
CA TYR A 195 -8.00 1.34 22.46
C TYR A 195 -6.57 1.54 23.00
N GLY A 196 -6.36 1.50 24.31
CA GLY A 196 -5.02 1.44 24.89
C GLY A 196 -4.41 0.05 24.72
N GLU A 197 -3.20 -0.05 24.15
CA GLU A 197 -2.63 -1.33 23.67
C GLU A 197 -1.16 -1.54 24.09
N SER A 198 -0.78 -0.90 25.20
CA SER A 198 0.55 -1.06 25.81
C SER A 198 0.46 -1.40 27.30
N PRO A 199 -0.20 -2.52 27.68
CA PRO A 199 -0.55 -2.80 29.08
C PRO A 199 0.64 -3.22 29.95
N LEU A 200 1.72 -3.73 29.35
CA LEU A 200 2.94 -4.20 30.02
C LEU A 200 4.17 -3.77 29.23
N ALA A 201 5.26 -3.46 29.95
CA ALA A 201 6.58 -3.22 29.38
C ALA A 201 7.49 -4.43 29.62
N GLU A 202 8.50 -4.58 28.77
CA GLU A 202 9.62 -5.49 29.00
C GLU A 202 10.39 -5.07 30.27
N GLU A 203 10.96 -6.03 31.02
CA GLU A 203 11.55 -5.78 32.34
C GLU A 203 12.81 -4.90 32.31
N THR A 204 13.55 -4.92 31.20
CA THR A 204 14.74 -4.08 30.98
C THR A 204 14.37 -2.63 30.67
N LEU A 205 13.11 -2.32 30.35
CA LEU A 205 12.68 -0.96 30.03
C LEU A 205 12.60 -0.09 31.29
N ASN A 206 13.69 0.66 31.50
CA ASN A 206 13.81 1.65 32.55
C ASN A 206 13.87 3.05 31.95
N VAL A 207 12.96 3.92 32.39
CA VAL A 207 12.86 5.30 31.93
C VAL A 207 13.32 6.26 33.02
N ILE A 208 13.88 7.40 32.62
CA ILE A 208 14.22 8.47 33.55
C ILE A 208 12.91 9.07 34.08
N SER A 209 12.75 9.08 35.40
CA SER A 209 11.67 9.80 36.09
C SER A 209 11.83 11.29 35.85
N LEU A 210 10.80 11.92 35.28
CA LEU A 210 10.82 13.37 35.06
C LEU A 210 10.71 14.19 36.36
N LYS A 211 10.27 13.55 37.45
CA LYS A 211 10.14 14.18 38.76
C LYS A 211 11.42 14.08 39.59
N THR A 212 12.09 12.92 39.55
CA THR A 212 13.25 12.63 40.42
C THR A 212 14.59 12.58 39.68
N GLY A 213 14.58 12.43 38.35
CA GLY A 213 15.79 12.22 37.53
C GLY A 213 16.37 10.81 37.61
N GLU A 214 15.83 9.93 38.46
CA GLU A 214 16.30 8.56 38.63
C GLU A 214 15.68 7.62 37.59
N LYS A 215 16.41 6.56 37.21
CA LYS A 215 15.86 5.49 36.37
C LYS A 215 14.88 4.64 37.18
N GLN A 216 13.72 4.36 36.60
CA GLN A 216 12.70 3.49 37.18
C GLN A 216 12.08 2.57 36.11
N PRO A 217 11.59 1.39 36.49
CA PRO A 217 10.87 0.52 35.56
C PRO A 217 9.62 1.20 35.01
N MET A 218 9.31 0.98 33.73
CA MET A 218 8.10 1.52 33.11
C MET A 218 6.86 0.69 33.52
N LYS A 219 6.35 0.92 34.73
CA LYS A 219 5.17 0.23 35.28
C LYS A 219 4.27 1.21 36.01
N CYS A 220 2.96 1.15 35.74
CA CYS A 220 1.97 1.99 36.41
C CYS A 220 0.67 1.22 36.66
N GLY A 221 0.28 1.04 37.93
CA GLY A 221 -1.01 0.45 38.31
C GLY A 221 -1.33 -0.86 37.61
N VAL A 222 -2.60 -1.01 37.19
CA VAL A 222 -3.06 -2.07 36.29
C VAL A 222 -3.25 -1.47 34.90
N SER A 223 -2.14 -1.05 34.30
CA SER A 223 -2.09 -0.26 33.07
C SER A 223 -2.78 -0.92 31.89
N LEU A 224 -3.45 -0.08 31.10
CA LEU A 224 -3.98 -0.42 29.77
C LEU A 224 -3.07 0.14 28.67
N SER A 225 -2.52 1.34 28.86
CA SER A 225 -1.56 1.97 27.94
C SER A 225 -0.47 2.69 28.72
N LEU A 226 0.71 2.07 28.85
CA LEU A 226 1.87 2.70 29.46
C LEU A 226 2.44 3.81 28.58
N ARG A 227 2.27 3.74 27.25
CA ARG A 227 2.71 4.78 26.31
C ARG A 227 2.04 6.13 26.57
N THR A 228 0.74 6.13 26.86
CA THR A 228 -0.04 7.36 27.13
C THR A 228 -0.08 7.76 28.61
N SER A 229 0.65 7.02 29.46
CA SER A 229 0.74 7.24 30.90
C SER A 229 1.75 8.35 31.28
N PRO A 230 1.82 8.77 32.56
CA PRO A 230 2.87 9.67 33.05
C PRO A 230 4.31 9.19 32.82
N LEU A 231 4.52 7.89 32.60
CA LEU A 231 5.84 7.29 32.35
C LEU A 231 6.21 7.21 30.86
N GLY A 232 5.25 7.42 29.96
CA GLY A 232 5.44 7.36 28.52
C GLY A 232 5.98 8.66 27.92
N TYR A 233 5.52 9.01 26.72
CA TYR A 233 5.89 10.29 26.08
C TYR A 233 5.16 11.46 26.72
N ARG A 234 5.87 12.20 27.57
CA ARG A 234 5.38 13.38 28.28
C ARG A 234 6.53 14.37 28.50
N ASN A 235 6.22 15.67 28.51
CA ASN A 235 7.18 16.70 28.93
C ASN A 235 7.50 16.59 30.42
N ARG A 236 8.57 17.29 30.88
CA ARG A 236 9.06 17.25 32.27
C ARG A 236 8.00 17.60 33.32
N GLU A 237 7.05 18.42 32.93
CA GLU A 237 5.89 18.84 33.70
C GLU A 237 4.66 18.93 32.79
N GLU A 238 3.48 19.09 33.37
CA GLU A 238 2.26 19.25 32.60
C GLU A 238 2.07 20.71 32.19
N PHE A 239 1.83 20.94 30.89
CA PHE A 239 1.56 22.27 30.36
C PHE A 239 0.07 22.41 30.02
N PHE A 240 -0.55 23.48 30.52
CA PHE A 240 -1.94 23.81 30.25
C PHE A 240 -2.01 24.97 29.25
N ILE A 241 -2.20 24.62 27.98
CA ILE A 241 -2.29 25.58 26.87
C ILE A 241 -3.70 26.17 26.81
N ASP A 242 -3.80 27.48 26.53
CA ASP A 242 -5.07 28.15 26.31
C ASP A 242 -5.58 27.89 24.88
N TYR A 243 -6.76 27.29 24.76
CA TYR A 243 -7.42 26.96 23.49
C TYR A 243 -8.64 27.86 23.21
N SER A 244 -8.72 29.05 23.81
CA SER A 244 -9.82 29.99 23.58
C SER A 244 -9.76 30.67 22.21
N SER A 245 -8.54 30.98 21.73
CA SER A 245 -8.27 31.55 20.40
C SER A 245 -6.89 31.15 19.89
N LEU A 246 -6.62 31.39 18.61
CA LEU A 246 -5.30 31.20 18.01
C LEU A 246 -4.23 32.08 18.69
N GLU A 247 -4.58 33.32 19.03
CA GLU A 247 -3.69 34.24 19.73
C GLU A 247 -3.32 33.69 21.12
N ALA A 248 -4.32 33.27 21.92
CA ALA A 248 -4.09 32.74 23.26
C ALA A 248 -3.25 31.44 23.25
N TYR A 249 -3.48 30.60 22.24
CA TYR A 249 -2.71 29.39 22.00
C TYR A 249 -1.24 29.69 21.71
N ASN A 250 -0.96 30.59 20.77
CA ASN A 250 0.40 30.99 20.43
C ASN A 250 1.10 31.66 21.62
N MET A 251 0.41 32.58 22.32
CA MET A 251 0.93 33.23 23.52
C MET A 251 1.31 32.23 24.63
N SER A 252 0.52 31.16 24.79
CA SER A 252 0.80 30.09 25.76
C SER A 252 2.11 29.38 25.41
N ILE A 253 2.33 29.04 24.14
CA ILE A 253 3.56 28.36 23.68
C ILE A 253 4.76 29.31 23.78
N ASP A 254 4.64 30.55 23.33
CA ASP A 254 5.69 31.57 23.39
C ASP A 254 6.12 31.87 24.83
N LYS A 255 5.18 31.78 25.78
CA LYS A 255 5.50 31.87 27.21
C LYS A 255 6.40 30.71 27.65
N LEU A 256 6.08 29.46 27.29
CA LEU A 256 6.88 28.29 27.64
C LEU A 256 8.30 28.37 27.06
N ILE A 257 8.43 28.85 25.82
CA ILE A 257 9.73 29.05 25.17
C ILE A 257 10.53 30.15 25.86
N ARG A 258 9.94 31.32 26.13
CA ARG A 258 10.62 32.41 26.86
C ARG A 258 11.08 31.99 28.27
N GLU A 259 10.31 31.14 28.93
CA GLU A 259 10.63 30.61 30.25
C GLU A 259 11.65 29.45 30.19
N ASN A 260 12.15 29.07 29.01
CA ASN A 260 13.03 27.92 28.77
C ASN A 260 12.49 26.60 29.34
N ARG A 261 11.17 26.44 29.35
CA ARG A 261 10.49 25.21 29.79
C ARG A 261 10.43 24.18 28.66
N ILE A 262 10.45 24.67 27.42
CA ILE A 262 10.63 23.91 26.17
C ILE A 262 11.54 24.73 25.23
N ASP A 263 12.23 24.06 24.32
CA ASP A 263 13.10 24.69 23.33
C ASP A 263 12.34 25.32 22.15
N GLY A 264 11.17 24.77 21.85
CA GLY A 264 10.34 25.20 20.75
C GLY A 264 9.03 24.41 20.66
N PRO A 265 8.12 24.79 19.76
CA PRO A 265 6.80 24.18 19.67
C PRO A 265 6.83 22.67 19.38
N HIS A 266 7.89 22.20 18.73
CA HIS A 266 8.08 20.80 18.36
C HIS A 266 8.39 19.89 19.56
N GLU A 267 8.90 20.43 20.68
CA GLU A 267 9.12 19.69 21.94
C GLU A 267 7.81 19.53 22.76
N LEU A 268 6.79 20.35 22.51
CA LEU A 268 5.54 20.35 23.28
C LEU A 268 4.70 19.09 23.01
N TYR A 269 4.79 18.07 23.85
CA TYR A 269 4.05 16.82 23.73
C TYR A 269 2.60 17.00 24.17
N LEU A 270 1.67 16.92 23.21
CA LEU A 270 0.23 17.02 23.44
C LEU A 270 -0.46 15.76 22.90
N PRO A 271 -1.59 15.33 23.50
CA PRO A 271 -2.38 14.21 22.99
C PRO A 271 -3.03 14.51 21.63
N VAL A 272 -3.26 15.78 21.32
CA VAL A 272 -3.77 16.28 20.05
C VAL A 272 -3.10 17.61 19.73
N ARG A 273 -2.71 17.84 18.47
CA ARG A 273 -2.07 19.07 18.00
C ARG A 273 -2.84 19.69 16.84
N ILE A 274 -2.89 21.02 16.83
CA ILE A 274 -3.30 21.79 15.65
C ILE A 274 -2.08 21.96 14.76
N LYS A 275 -2.25 21.69 13.47
CA LYS A 275 -1.18 21.79 12.48
C LYS A 275 -1.52 22.88 11.48
N PHE A 276 -0.48 23.54 11.00
CA PHE A 276 -0.56 24.74 10.18
C PHE A 276 0.27 24.50 8.91
N LEU A 277 -0.38 24.58 7.75
CA LEU A 277 0.26 24.49 6.43
C LEU A 277 0.54 25.90 5.92
N GLU A 278 1.65 26.06 5.19
CA GLU A 278 2.06 27.36 4.63
C GLU A 278 0.97 28.01 3.76
N LYS A 279 0.26 27.18 2.97
CA LYS A 279 -0.84 27.64 2.09
C LYS A 279 -2.02 28.28 2.84
N ASP A 280 -2.13 28.04 4.14
CA ASP A 280 -3.23 28.53 4.98
C ASP A 280 -2.82 29.77 5.80
N ASN A 281 -1.69 30.39 5.49
CA ASN A 281 -1.24 31.68 6.03
C ASN A 281 -1.27 31.80 7.56
N GLY A 282 -0.91 30.72 8.27
CA GLY A 282 -0.90 30.68 9.73
C GLY A 282 -2.24 30.34 10.39
N SER A 283 -3.29 30.05 9.61
CA SER A 283 -4.55 29.51 10.11
C SER A 283 -4.48 28.00 10.35
N PRO A 284 -5.27 27.45 11.29
CA PRO A 284 -5.39 26.01 11.49
C PRO A 284 -5.74 25.25 10.20
N SER A 285 -4.98 24.20 9.91
CA SER A 285 -5.11 23.41 8.67
C SER A 285 -5.70 22.04 8.91
N TYR A 286 -5.22 21.34 9.94
CA TYR A 286 -5.65 19.98 10.28
C TYR A 286 -5.31 19.65 11.73
N ILE A 287 -5.85 18.53 12.22
CA ILE A 287 -5.62 17.99 13.56
C ILE A 287 -4.76 16.73 13.46
N GLU A 288 -3.78 16.62 14.35
CA GLU A 288 -2.94 15.44 14.55
C GLU A 288 -3.26 14.82 15.92
N VAL A 289 -3.88 13.65 15.93
CA VAL A 289 -4.18 12.85 17.13
C VAL A 289 -3.02 11.92 17.41
N ARG A 290 -2.42 11.99 18.60
CA ARG A 290 -1.15 11.32 18.94
C ARG A 290 -1.27 10.24 20.02
N ILE A 291 -2.47 9.93 20.46
CA ILE A 291 -2.74 8.97 21.56
C ILE A 291 -2.88 7.52 21.09
N VAL A 292 -2.69 7.24 19.80
CA VAL A 292 -2.91 5.92 19.20
C VAL A 292 -1.68 5.03 19.41
N ASP A 293 -1.85 3.92 20.12
CA ASP A 293 -0.83 2.90 20.30
C ASP A 293 -0.76 1.99 19.04
N LEU A 294 0.38 1.36 18.80
CA LEU A 294 0.49 0.24 17.85
C LEU A 294 -0.34 -0.95 18.34
N ASP A 295 -1.01 -1.63 17.40
CA ASP A 295 -1.82 -2.83 17.63
C ASP A 295 -1.08 -4.11 17.22
N PRO A 296 -0.61 -4.94 18.18
CA PRO A 296 0.13 -6.17 17.88
C PRO A 296 -0.67 -7.28 17.20
N PHE A 297 -1.98 -7.13 17.01
CA PHE A 297 -2.84 -8.09 16.32
C PHE A 297 -3.06 -7.75 14.84
N THR A 298 -2.66 -6.56 14.39
CA THR A 298 -2.72 -6.16 12.97
C THR A 298 -1.33 -6.12 12.34
N LYS A 299 -1.22 -6.48 11.06
CA LYS A 299 0.09 -6.54 10.36
C LYS A 299 0.74 -5.17 10.29
N SER A 300 0.04 -4.14 9.81
CA SER A 300 0.55 -2.76 9.84
C SER A 300 0.76 -2.22 11.25
N GLY A 301 0.18 -2.81 12.29
CA GLY A 301 0.15 -2.24 13.63
C GLY A 301 -0.89 -1.14 13.82
N VAL A 302 -1.80 -0.93 12.85
CA VAL A 302 -2.86 0.10 12.93
C VAL A 302 -4.22 -0.56 13.09
N CYS A 303 -4.85 -0.38 14.25
CA CYS A 303 -6.22 -0.84 14.48
C CYS A 303 -7.22 0.01 13.68
N ALA A 304 -7.90 -0.59 12.69
CA ALA A 304 -8.88 0.10 11.85
C ALA A 304 -9.99 0.76 12.68
N SER A 305 -10.56 0.02 13.64
CA SER A 305 -11.61 0.52 14.52
C SER A 305 -11.16 1.70 15.39
N ALA A 306 -9.89 1.72 15.82
CA ALA A 306 -9.33 2.87 16.54
C ALA A 306 -9.27 4.13 15.65
N ILE A 307 -8.91 3.99 14.37
CA ILE A 307 -8.86 5.13 13.44
C ILE A 307 -10.28 5.62 13.10
N TYR A 308 -11.22 4.72 12.81
CA TYR A 308 -12.63 5.10 12.60
C TYR A 308 -13.23 5.76 13.84
N PHE A 309 -12.97 5.22 15.04
CA PHE A 309 -13.42 5.83 16.28
C PHE A 309 -12.78 7.19 16.54
N SER A 310 -11.50 7.37 16.20
CA SER A 310 -10.82 8.67 16.27
C SER A 310 -11.55 9.71 15.41
N HIS A 311 -11.92 9.35 14.19
CA HIS A 311 -12.68 10.24 13.31
C HIS A 311 -14.10 10.52 13.87
N LEU A 312 -14.83 9.50 14.33
CA LEU A 312 -16.13 9.68 14.99
C LEU A 312 -16.02 10.61 16.19
N LEU A 313 -14.96 10.50 17.00
CA LEU A 313 -14.72 11.35 18.16
C LEU A 313 -14.39 12.79 17.75
N LEU A 314 -13.65 13.01 16.67
CA LEU A 314 -13.39 14.36 16.13
C LEU A 314 -14.66 15.02 15.59
N VAL A 315 -15.49 14.28 14.85
CA VAL A 315 -16.79 14.78 14.36
C VAL A 315 -17.75 15.05 15.52
N TYR A 316 -17.84 14.13 16.49
CA TYR A 316 -18.59 14.36 17.72
C TYR A 316 -18.08 15.60 18.46
N SER A 317 -16.77 15.81 18.52
CA SER A 317 -16.17 16.98 19.17
C SER A 317 -16.52 18.29 18.47
N LEU A 318 -16.74 18.28 17.15
CA LEU A 318 -17.29 19.44 16.42
C LEU A 318 -18.75 19.69 16.79
N LEU A 319 -19.56 18.63 16.89
CA LEU A 319 -21.01 18.74 17.11
C LEU A 319 -21.37 18.99 18.57
N LYS A 320 -20.59 18.48 19.52
CA LYS A 320 -20.87 18.56 20.95
C LYS A 320 -20.85 20.01 21.43
N GLU A 321 -21.89 20.39 22.15
CA GLU A 321 -22.02 21.72 22.75
C GLU A 321 -20.85 22.03 23.70
N GLU A 322 -20.38 23.27 23.63
CA GLU A 322 -19.32 23.80 24.48
C GLU A 322 -19.43 25.33 24.58
N ASN A 323 -18.70 25.91 25.55
CA ASN A 323 -18.77 27.33 25.90
C ASN A 323 -17.63 28.17 25.28
N GLY A 324 -16.91 27.64 24.28
CA GLY A 324 -15.82 28.34 23.59
C GLY A 324 -14.52 28.49 24.41
N SER A 325 -14.44 27.86 25.58
CA SER A 325 -13.25 27.87 26.42
C SER A 325 -13.07 26.51 27.11
N LEU A 326 -11.82 26.21 27.41
CA LEU A 326 -11.41 25.05 28.18
C LEU A 326 -10.48 25.55 29.28
N THR A 327 -11.00 25.65 30.50
CA THR A 327 -10.27 26.22 31.63
C THR A 327 -9.11 25.32 32.06
N GLU A 328 -8.12 25.89 32.75
CA GLU A 328 -7.00 25.13 33.29
C GLU A 328 -7.48 24.00 34.23
N GLU A 329 -8.50 24.24 35.06
CA GLU A 329 -9.09 23.22 35.93
C GLU A 329 -9.73 22.06 35.14
N GLU A 330 -10.41 22.36 34.03
CA GLU A 330 -10.96 21.34 33.14
C GLU A 330 -9.85 20.55 32.45
N LEU A 331 -8.77 21.20 32.00
CA LEU A 331 -7.60 20.53 31.44
C LEU A 331 -6.92 19.62 32.46
N GLN A 332 -6.72 20.10 33.69
CA GLN A 332 -6.18 19.31 34.79
C GLN A 332 -7.04 18.07 35.06
N ARG A 333 -8.36 18.23 35.07
CA ARG A 333 -9.31 17.12 35.24
C ARG A 333 -9.23 16.13 34.09
N ALA A 334 -9.21 16.61 32.84
CA ALA A 334 -9.10 15.77 31.66
C ALA A 334 -7.77 14.99 31.64
N THR A 335 -6.70 15.60 32.12
CA THR A 335 -5.38 14.98 32.30
C THR A 335 -5.39 13.91 33.37
N CYS A 336 -6.03 14.16 34.53
CA CYS A 336 -6.22 13.13 35.55
C CYS A 336 -7.03 11.94 35.02
N ASN A 337 -8.04 12.19 34.18
CA ASN A 337 -8.84 11.13 33.58
C ASN A 337 -8.05 10.31 32.56
N GLN A 338 -7.17 10.94 31.78
CA GLN A 338 -6.21 10.23 30.92
C GLN A 338 -5.24 9.37 31.75
N ASP A 339 -4.64 9.94 32.79
CA ASP A 339 -3.70 9.22 33.67
C ASP A 339 -4.38 8.03 34.36
N MET A 340 -5.65 8.19 34.73
CA MET A 340 -6.48 7.09 35.23
C MET A 340 -6.72 6.03 34.15
N ALA A 341 -7.18 6.41 32.96
CA ALA A 341 -7.48 5.47 31.89
C ALA A 341 -6.23 4.68 31.44
N SER A 342 -5.07 5.34 31.38
CA SER A 342 -3.79 4.73 30.99
C SER A 342 -3.24 3.79 32.08
N CYS A 343 -3.12 4.24 33.33
CA CYS A 343 -2.53 3.47 34.43
C CYS A 343 -3.47 2.47 35.12
N TYR A 344 -4.79 2.67 35.00
CA TYR A 344 -5.79 1.87 35.73
C TYR A 344 -6.97 1.45 34.86
N GLY A 345 -6.90 1.60 33.53
CA GLY A 345 -8.02 1.28 32.62
C GLY A 345 -8.45 -0.19 32.58
N ARG A 346 -7.68 -1.09 33.21
CA ARG A 346 -8.07 -2.50 33.41
C ARG A 346 -8.84 -2.75 34.72
N ASP A 347 -8.91 -1.77 35.62
CA ASP A 347 -9.70 -1.86 36.85
C ASP A 347 -11.11 -1.30 36.64
N GLU A 348 -12.08 -2.18 36.52
CA GLU A 348 -13.49 -1.85 36.28
C GLU A 348 -14.13 -1.08 37.45
N LYS A 349 -13.55 -1.14 38.65
CA LYS A 349 -14.07 -0.45 39.84
C LYS A 349 -13.59 0.98 39.95
N LYS A 350 -12.70 1.43 39.05
CA LYS A 350 -12.22 2.81 39.08
C LYS A 350 -13.32 3.79 38.72
N GLU A 351 -13.22 4.96 39.33
CA GLU A 351 -14.05 6.12 39.06
C GLU A 351 -13.20 7.22 38.41
N LEU A 352 -13.83 8.04 37.56
CA LEU A 352 -13.21 9.25 37.05
C LEU A 352 -13.11 10.30 38.16
N LYS A 353 -12.12 11.18 38.06
CA LYS A 353 -11.91 12.22 39.08
C LYS A 353 -13.13 13.15 39.14
N CYS A 354 -13.66 13.36 40.35
CA CYS A 354 -14.85 14.19 40.62
C CYS A 354 -16.15 13.70 39.96
N CYS A 355 -16.28 12.39 39.70
CA CYS A 355 -17.52 11.76 39.26
C CYS A 355 -17.87 10.62 40.23
N SER A 356 -19.11 10.60 40.73
CA SER A 356 -19.63 9.48 41.54
C SER A 356 -20.05 8.26 40.70
N THR A 357 -19.47 8.12 39.50
CA THR A 357 -19.81 7.08 38.52
C THR A 357 -18.55 6.38 38.07
N THR A 358 -18.65 5.07 37.86
CA THR A 358 -17.56 4.26 37.31
C THR A 358 -17.16 4.74 35.91
N VAL A 359 -15.92 4.42 35.52
CA VAL A 359 -15.41 4.73 34.16
C VAL A 359 -16.31 4.14 33.08
N GLN A 360 -16.76 2.89 33.27
CA GLN A 360 -17.63 2.20 32.33
C GLN A 360 -18.98 2.91 32.18
N GLN A 361 -19.65 3.27 33.28
CA GLN A 361 -20.93 4.00 33.21
C GLN A 361 -20.78 5.33 32.48
N LYS A 362 -19.67 6.05 32.71
CA LYS A 362 -19.42 7.31 32.01
C LYS A 362 -19.12 7.10 30.53
N ALA A 363 -18.36 6.05 30.18
CA ALA A 363 -18.09 5.67 28.80
C ALA A 363 -19.37 5.31 28.06
N THR A 364 -20.26 4.51 28.66
CA THR A 364 -21.58 4.16 28.10
C THR A 364 -22.38 5.42 27.80
N SER A 365 -22.53 6.31 28.78
CA SER A 365 -23.30 7.54 28.61
C SER A 365 -22.74 8.45 27.50
N ILE A 366 -21.42 8.52 27.34
CA ILE A 366 -20.80 9.30 26.25
C ILE A 366 -21.05 8.62 24.91
N LEU A 367 -20.87 7.29 24.78
CA LEU A 367 -21.10 6.60 23.53
C LEU A 367 -22.58 6.63 23.09
N GLU A 368 -23.53 6.53 24.01
CA GLU A 368 -24.96 6.70 23.71
C GLU A 368 -25.27 8.12 23.23
N ASP A 369 -24.64 9.15 23.82
CA ASP A 369 -24.75 10.52 23.35
C ASP A 369 -24.08 10.73 21.99
N MET A 370 -22.93 10.09 21.76
CA MET A 370 -22.25 10.06 20.46
C MET A 370 -23.14 9.43 19.40
N GLU A 371 -23.69 8.23 19.65
CA GLU A 371 -24.59 7.54 18.73
C GLU A 371 -25.78 8.42 18.37
N ARG A 372 -26.45 8.99 19.38
CA ARG A 372 -27.60 9.89 19.19
C ARG A 372 -27.25 11.09 18.30
N ILE A 373 -26.17 11.82 18.62
CA ILE A 373 -25.76 13.02 17.86
C ILE A 373 -25.32 12.62 16.45
N LEU A 374 -24.46 11.62 16.30
CA LEU A 374 -23.94 11.23 15.00
C LEU A 374 -25.04 10.65 14.09
N SER A 375 -26.04 9.97 14.64
CA SER A 375 -27.26 9.57 13.92
C SER A 375 -28.10 10.78 13.50
N GLU A 376 -28.33 11.74 14.40
CA GLU A 376 -29.12 12.94 14.09
C GLU A 376 -28.52 13.76 12.93
N TYR A 377 -27.19 13.75 12.81
CA TYR A 377 -26.44 14.44 11.77
C TYR A 377 -26.06 13.52 10.59
N GLY A 378 -26.67 12.35 10.44
CA GLY A 378 -26.49 11.48 9.26
C GLY A 378 -25.07 10.91 9.07
N VAL A 379 -24.19 11.02 10.07
CA VAL A 379 -22.83 10.44 10.00
C VAL A 379 -22.93 8.91 9.97
N LEU A 380 -23.83 8.36 10.80
CA LEU A 380 -24.09 6.92 10.90
C LEU A 380 -25.01 6.37 9.80
N ASP A 381 -25.39 7.19 8.81
CA ASP A 381 -26.09 6.69 7.63
C ASP A 381 -25.17 5.78 6.80
N ASN A 382 -23.86 6.04 6.84
CA ASN A 382 -22.87 5.16 6.25
C ASN A 382 -22.71 3.87 7.05
N GLU A 383 -22.73 2.75 6.34
CA GLU A 383 -22.69 1.41 6.93
C GLU A 383 -21.43 1.18 7.77
N THR A 384 -20.25 1.53 7.28
CA THR A 384 -18.99 1.35 8.01
C THR A 384 -19.00 2.14 9.32
N TYR A 385 -19.32 3.44 9.29
CA TYR A 385 -19.36 4.24 10.54
C TYR A 385 -20.41 3.74 11.53
N ARG A 386 -21.55 3.23 11.04
CA ARG A 386 -22.57 2.62 11.90
C ARG A 386 -22.07 1.34 12.57
N GLN A 387 -21.42 0.46 11.82
CA GLN A 387 -20.83 -0.76 12.33
C GLN A 387 -19.74 -0.46 13.36
N GLU A 388 -18.89 0.53 13.09
CA GLU A 388 -17.85 0.95 14.04
C GLU A 388 -18.45 1.56 15.31
N MET A 389 -19.52 2.37 15.21
CA MET A 389 -20.22 2.88 16.40
C MET A 389 -20.81 1.73 17.25
N GLN A 390 -21.44 0.74 16.61
CA GLN A 390 -21.97 -0.45 17.28
C GLN A 390 -20.86 -1.29 17.92
N HIS A 391 -19.72 -1.44 17.25
CA HIS A 391 -18.55 -2.12 17.79
C HIS A 391 -18.03 -1.42 19.06
N ASN A 392 -17.96 -0.09 19.06
CA ASN A 392 -17.56 0.68 20.24
C ASN A 392 -18.53 0.51 21.42
N LEU A 393 -19.85 0.52 21.16
CA LEU A 393 -20.86 0.22 22.18
C LEU A 393 -20.71 -1.19 22.75
N TYR A 394 -20.42 -2.17 21.89
CA TYR A 394 -20.14 -3.55 22.29
C TYR A 394 -18.90 -3.63 23.21
N LEU A 395 -17.81 -2.93 22.90
CA LEU A 395 -16.59 -2.92 23.73
C LEU A 395 -16.82 -2.31 25.11
N VAL A 396 -17.68 -1.30 25.24
CA VAL A 396 -18.01 -0.74 26.57
C VAL A 396 -18.84 -1.72 27.40
N GLN A 397 -19.74 -2.47 26.76
CA GLN A 397 -20.55 -3.49 27.43
C GLN A 397 -19.75 -4.75 27.79
N ASN A 398 -18.67 -5.03 27.06
CA ASN A 398 -17.81 -6.21 27.21
C ASN A 398 -16.33 -5.77 27.35
N PRO A 399 -15.96 -5.13 28.48
CA PRO A 399 -14.65 -4.52 28.66
C PRO A 399 -13.47 -5.51 28.55
N GLU A 400 -13.69 -6.80 28.78
CA GLU A 400 -12.71 -7.86 28.61
C GLU A 400 -12.36 -8.13 27.14
N LYS A 401 -13.20 -7.69 26.20
CA LYS A 401 -12.97 -7.82 24.76
C LYS A 401 -12.12 -6.70 24.17
N ARG A 402 -11.86 -5.63 24.93
CA ARG A 402 -10.96 -4.56 24.50
C ARG A 402 -9.57 -5.12 24.22
N ILE A 403 -8.93 -4.65 23.15
CA ILE A 403 -7.68 -5.23 22.63
C ILE A 403 -6.58 -5.21 23.70
N GLY A 404 -6.44 -4.14 24.48
CA GLY A 404 -5.47 -4.07 25.58
C GLY A 404 -5.66 -5.12 26.68
N MET A 405 -6.89 -5.58 26.94
CA MET A 405 -7.17 -6.67 27.89
C MET A 405 -6.72 -8.02 27.32
N VAL A 406 -7.10 -8.29 26.07
CA VAL A 406 -6.71 -9.51 25.34
C VAL A 406 -5.18 -9.59 25.19
N LEU A 407 -4.53 -8.46 24.90
CA LEU A 407 -3.08 -8.36 24.80
C LEU A 407 -2.40 -8.66 26.14
N TYR A 408 -2.89 -8.08 27.24
CA TYR A 408 -2.38 -8.35 28.58
C TYR A 408 -2.43 -9.85 28.93
N GLU A 409 -3.54 -10.53 28.63
CA GLU A 409 -3.68 -11.97 28.87
C GLU A 409 -2.70 -12.79 28.02
N ASN A 410 -2.52 -12.44 26.74
CA ASN A 410 -1.57 -13.13 25.87
C ASN A 410 -0.12 -12.95 26.34
N ILE A 411 0.26 -11.73 26.72
CA ILE A 411 1.60 -11.45 27.24
C ILE A 411 1.86 -12.22 28.54
N ASN A 412 0.91 -12.28 29.48
CA ASN A 412 1.10 -13.04 30.72
C ASN A 412 1.19 -14.55 30.49
N ARG A 413 0.54 -15.07 29.45
CA ARG A 413 0.58 -16.49 29.11
C ARG A 413 1.87 -16.89 28.40
N VAL A 414 2.34 -16.08 27.45
CA VAL A 414 3.42 -16.43 26.50
C VAL A 414 4.74 -15.73 26.83
N GLY A 415 4.69 -14.59 27.52
CA GLY A 415 5.81 -13.68 27.75
C GLY A 415 5.81 -12.51 26.74
N PHE A 416 6.32 -11.35 27.18
CA PHE A 416 6.34 -10.12 26.37
C PHE A 416 7.11 -10.30 25.06
N VAL A 417 8.36 -10.78 25.14
CA VAL A 417 9.21 -10.91 23.95
C VAL A 417 8.74 -12.02 23.00
N PRO A 418 8.48 -13.26 23.47
CA PRO A 418 8.09 -14.34 22.57
C PRO A 418 6.79 -14.06 21.80
N PHE A 419 5.78 -13.46 22.46
CA PHE A 419 4.51 -13.10 21.81
C PHE A 419 4.71 -12.13 20.64
N HIS A 420 5.38 -11.00 20.88
CA HIS A 420 5.56 -9.97 19.85
C HIS A 420 6.53 -10.42 18.75
N LEU A 421 7.54 -11.23 19.08
CA LEU A 421 8.47 -11.78 18.09
C LEU A 421 7.79 -12.80 17.17
N GLU A 422 6.89 -13.62 17.69
CA GLU A 422 6.04 -14.50 16.87
C GLU A 422 5.19 -13.69 15.90
N LYS A 423 4.54 -12.62 16.39
CA LYS A 423 3.76 -11.70 15.54
C LYS A 423 4.60 -11.04 14.46
N ALA A 424 5.76 -10.50 14.82
CA ALA A 424 6.67 -9.87 13.86
C ALA A 424 7.09 -10.83 12.73
N ARG A 425 7.36 -12.11 13.03
CA ARG A 425 7.68 -13.13 12.02
C ARG A 425 6.47 -13.47 11.13
N GLN A 426 5.28 -13.65 11.73
CA GLN A 426 4.03 -13.87 10.99
C GLN A 426 3.76 -12.73 10.00
N TYR A 427 3.96 -11.49 10.44
CA TYR A 427 3.77 -10.30 9.61
C TYR A 427 4.79 -10.19 8.49
N ARG A 428 6.06 -10.49 8.77
CA ARG A 428 7.09 -10.55 7.73
C ARG A 428 6.75 -11.58 6.65
N GLU A 429 6.34 -12.79 7.03
CA GLU A 429 5.96 -13.82 6.08
C GLU A 429 4.75 -13.39 5.23
N ALA A 430 3.74 -12.79 5.86
CA ALA A 430 2.56 -12.26 5.17
C ALA A 430 2.90 -11.13 4.20
N SER A 431 3.80 -10.20 4.58
CA SER A 431 4.29 -9.13 3.70
C SER A 431 5.04 -9.69 2.49
N ILE A 432 5.92 -10.67 2.68
CA ILE A 432 6.69 -11.28 1.59
C ILE A 432 5.76 -12.05 0.62
N SER A 433 4.81 -12.82 1.15
CA SER A 433 3.88 -13.63 0.35
C SER A 433 2.87 -12.79 -0.43
N GLY A 434 2.37 -11.70 0.18
CA GLY A 434 1.39 -10.78 -0.41
C GLY A 434 1.99 -9.55 -1.07
N GLY A 435 3.31 -9.46 -1.15
CA GLY A 435 4.07 -8.25 -1.47
C GLY A 435 3.83 -7.63 -2.84
N TYR A 436 3.11 -8.29 -3.74
CA TYR A 436 2.75 -7.69 -5.03
C TYR A 436 1.61 -6.67 -4.95
N ARG A 437 0.82 -6.68 -3.87
CA ARG A 437 -0.40 -5.86 -3.76
C ARG A 437 -0.10 -4.45 -3.29
N PHE A 438 -0.85 -3.50 -3.83
CA PHE A 438 -1.04 -2.19 -3.22
C PHE A 438 -2.40 -2.21 -2.50
N HIS A 439 -2.38 -2.22 -1.17
CA HIS A 439 -3.61 -2.33 -0.39
C HIS A 439 -4.47 -1.07 -0.53
N GLY A 440 -5.76 -1.26 -0.76
CA GLY A 440 -6.71 -0.19 -1.06
C GLY A 440 -6.74 0.25 -2.52
N LEU A 441 -5.87 -0.27 -3.39
CA LEU A 441 -5.83 -0.03 -4.85
C LEU A 441 -5.88 -1.34 -5.66
N GLU A 442 -6.43 -2.42 -5.09
CA GLU A 442 -6.45 -3.76 -5.72
C GLU A 442 -7.37 -3.87 -6.94
N ASP A 443 -8.19 -2.85 -7.19
CA ASP A 443 -9.02 -2.69 -8.39
C ASP A 443 -8.23 -2.10 -9.57
N MET A 444 -7.07 -1.48 -9.32
CA MET A 444 -6.15 -1.05 -10.38
C MET A 444 -5.37 -2.24 -10.95
N GLU A 445 -4.81 -2.07 -12.14
CA GLU A 445 -3.98 -3.09 -12.78
C GLU A 445 -2.75 -3.40 -11.92
N MET A 446 -2.40 -4.69 -11.79
CA MET A 446 -1.23 -5.15 -11.04
C MET A 446 0.06 -4.43 -11.48
N SER A 447 0.25 -4.21 -12.79
CA SER A 447 1.42 -3.48 -13.31
C SER A 447 1.52 -2.06 -12.72
N THR A 448 0.38 -1.34 -12.64
CA THR A 448 0.31 0.00 -12.05
C THR A 448 0.57 -0.03 -10.55
N GLN A 449 -0.03 -0.97 -9.83
CA GLN A 449 0.21 -1.17 -8.40
C GLN A 449 1.71 -1.36 -8.10
N LEU A 450 2.40 -2.20 -8.88
CA LEU A 450 3.83 -2.46 -8.72
C LEU A 450 4.68 -1.23 -9.03
N LEU A 451 4.29 -0.42 -10.01
CA LEU A 451 4.95 0.85 -10.32
C LEU A 451 4.80 1.84 -9.16
N LEU A 452 3.61 1.96 -8.56
CA LEU A 452 3.35 2.80 -7.40
C LEU A 452 4.15 2.34 -6.17
N LYS A 453 4.27 1.03 -5.93
CA LYS A 453 5.16 0.50 -4.89
C LYS A 453 6.63 0.89 -5.12
N ALA A 454 7.10 0.84 -6.37
CA ALA A 454 8.45 1.27 -6.71
C ALA A 454 8.64 2.78 -6.54
N ALA A 455 7.61 3.58 -6.82
CA ALA A 455 7.59 5.02 -6.56
C ALA A 455 7.72 5.31 -5.05
N ILE A 456 6.94 4.62 -4.21
CA ILE A 456 7.05 4.71 -2.74
C ILE A 456 8.47 4.39 -2.27
N LEU A 457 9.07 3.29 -2.75
CA LEU A 457 10.42 2.88 -2.34
C LEU A 457 11.48 3.94 -2.69
N LYS A 458 11.26 4.73 -3.75
CA LYS A 458 12.18 5.77 -4.23
C LYS A 458 11.82 7.17 -3.75
N GLY A 459 10.77 7.31 -2.94
CA GLY A 459 10.31 8.62 -2.46
C GLY A 459 9.72 9.49 -3.57
N VAL A 460 9.24 8.88 -4.65
CA VAL A 460 8.59 9.56 -5.76
C VAL A 460 7.11 9.74 -5.41
N GLY A 461 6.69 11.00 -5.34
CA GLY A 461 5.30 11.39 -5.16
C GLY A 461 4.42 10.90 -6.30
N PHE A 462 3.15 10.59 -6.01
CA PHE A 462 2.21 10.28 -7.06
C PHE A 462 0.78 10.75 -6.75
N GLU A 463 0.00 10.89 -7.83
CA GLU A 463 -1.41 11.26 -7.83
C GLU A 463 -2.16 10.35 -8.81
N ILE A 464 -3.32 9.84 -8.39
CA ILE A 464 -4.20 9.02 -9.25
C ILE A 464 -5.18 9.98 -9.93
N LEU A 465 -5.04 10.16 -11.24
CA LEU A 465 -5.88 11.06 -12.04
C LEU A 465 -7.15 10.35 -12.52
N ASP A 466 -7.01 9.10 -12.97
CA ASP A 466 -8.12 8.22 -13.30
C ASP A 466 -7.79 6.79 -12.86
N ARG A 467 -8.47 6.36 -11.79
CA ARG A 467 -8.27 5.03 -11.19
C ARG A 467 -8.68 3.90 -12.14
N LYS A 468 -9.74 4.08 -12.92
CA LYS A 468 -10.27 3.05 -13.83
C LYS A 468 -9.36 2.87 -15.04
N GLU A 469 -8.87 3.97 -15.60
CA GLU A 469 -7.97 3.95 -16.75
C GLU A 469 -6.49 3.73 -16.35
N ASN A 470 -6.20 3.58 -15.05
CA ASN A 470 -4.84 3.45 -14.52
C ASN A 470 -3.93 4.63 -14.91
N PHE A 471 -4.51 5.83 -14.91
CA PHE A 471 -3.83 7.06 -15.26
C PHE A 471 -3.32 7.75 -14.00
N ILE A 472 -2.00 7.83 -13.87
CA ILE A 472 -1.31 8.42 -12.73
C ILE A 472 -0.36 9.54 -13.17
N ARG A 473 -0.05 10.42 -12.22
CA ARG A 473 1.05 11.38 -12.29
C ARG A 473 2.10 10.99 -11.25
N LEU A 474 3.37 10.95 -11.66
CA LEU A 474 4.54 10.76 -10.78
C LEU A 474 5.31 12.09 -10.68
N PHE A 475 5.86 12.44 -9.53
CA PHE A 475 6.60 13.69 -9.33
C PHE A 475 7.62 13.63 -8.17
N ASP A 476 8.70 14.41 -8.26
CA ASP A 476 9.76 14.51 -7.23
C ASP A 476 10.14 15.96 -6.87
N GLY A 477 9.30 16.93 -7.28
CA GLY A 477 9.53 18.36 -7.11
C GLY A 477 10.45 18.99 -8.17
N LYS A 478 11.19 18.19 -8.95
CA LYS A 478 12.03 18.66 -10.07
C LYS A 478 11.41 18.35 -11.42
N LYS A 479 10.75 17.20 -11.52
CA LYS A 479 10.06 16.73 -12.71
C LYS A 479 8.72 16.11 -12.34
N GLU A 480 7.86 16.01 -13.36
CA GLU A 480 6.64 15.24 -13.32
C GLU A 480 6.51 14.38 -14.58
N GLU A 481 5.84 13.25 -14.46
CA GLU A 481 5.56 12.34 -15.56
C GLU A 481 4.13 11.82 -15.48
N TYR A 482 3.50 11.71 -16.64
CA TYR A 482 2.16 11.16 -16.82
C TYR A 482 2.29 9.73 -17.34
N VAL A 483 1.74 8.77 -16.60
CA VAL A 483 1.86 7.35 -16.92
C VAL A 483 0.48 6.71 -16.92
N MET A 484 0.21 5.92 -17.96
CA MET A 484 -1.02 5.13 -18.05
C MET A 484 -0.67 3.64 -18.15
N GLN A 485 -1.36 2.79 -17.36
CA GLN A 485 -1.17 1.33 -17.39
C GLN A 485 0.29 0.90 -17.21
N ALA A 486 1.01 1.60 -16.31
CA ALA A 486 2.43 1.46 -15.97
C ALA A 486 3.47 1.69 -17.10
N THR A 487 3.16 1.38 -18.36
CA THR A 487 4.15 1.35 -19.46
C THR A 487 3.90 2.34 -20.59
N LYS A 488 2.72 2.98 -20.64
CA LYS A 488 2.46 4.08 -21.59
C LYS A 488 2.95 5.38 -20.97
N THR A 489 4.04 5.90 -21.52
CA THR A 489 4.79 7.03 -20.96
C THR A 489 5.16 8.04 -22.04
N SER A 490 5.77 9.14 -21.64
CA SER A 490 6.35 10.16 -22.53
C SER A 490 7.58 9.66 -23.32
N LEU A 491 8.17 8.51 -22.96
CA LEU A 491 9.38 7.97 -23.60
C LEU A 491 9.15 7.45 -25.01
N ASP A 492 7.91 7.06 -25.33
CA ASP A 492 7.53 6.52 -26.64
C ASP A 492 6.71 7.55 -27.42
N SER A 493 7.03 7.70 -28.72
CA SER A 493 6.28 8.62 -29.58
C SER A 493 4.93 8.04 -29.94
N TYR A 494 3.94 8.91 -30.18
CA TYR A 494 2.62 8.50 -30.66
C TYR A 494 2.69 7.64 -31.93
N VAL A 495 3.58 7.98 -32.86
CA VAL A 495 3.76 7.22 -34.12
C VAL A 495 4.31 5.83 -33.83
N SER A 496 5.25 5.69 -32.90
CA SER A 496 5.82 4.40 -32.52
C SER A 496 4.75 3.45 -31.96
N VAL A 497 3.80 3.98 -31.17
CA VAL A 497 2.64 3.23 -30.66
C VAL A 497 1.74 2.74 -31.80
N LEU A 498 1.38 3.63 -32.74
CA LEU A 498 0.56 3.26 -33.90
C LEU A 498 1.25 2.23 -34.81
N MET A 499 2.59 2.29 -34.91
CA MET A 499 3.37 1.30 -35.64
C MET A 499 3.28 -0.09 -34.99
N MET A 500 3.40 -0.17 -33.66
CA MET A 500 3.29 -1.43 -32.89
C MET A 500 1.86 -2.01 -32.92
N GLU A 501 0.83 -1.17 -32.86
CA GLU A 501 -0.57 -1.61 -32.98
C GLU A 501 -0.89 -2.24 -34.35
N ASN A 502 -0.12 -1.85 -35.37
CA ASN A 502 -0.27 -2.34 -36.73
C ASN A 502 0.80 -3.40 -37.07
N LYS A 503 0.42 -4.68 -36.95
CA LYS A 503 1.30 -5.83 -37.21
C LYS A 503 1.96 -5.81 -38.59
N VAL A 504 1.26 -5.27 -39.60
CA VAL A 504 1.80 -5.11 -40.95
C VAL A 504 2.92 -4.07 -40.99
N VAL A 505 2.69 -2.90 -40.41
CA VAL A 505 3.67 -1.81 -40.39
C VAL A 505 4.88 -2.21 -39.58
N THR A 506 4.67 -2.81 -38.40
CA THR A 506 5.74 -3.38 -37.58
C THR A 506 6.64 -4.30 -38.41
N LYS A 507 6.05 -5.27 -39.11
CA LYS A 507 6.82 -6.19 -39.97
C LYS A 507 7.60 -5.49 -41.07
N LYS A 508 6.96 -4.60 -41.83
CA LYS A 508 7.63 -3.87 -42.91
C LYS A 508 8.84 -3.07 -42.41
N VAL A 509 8.78 -2.54 -41.18
CA VAL A 509 9.93 -1.83 -40.58
C VAL A 509 11.02 -2.80 -40.13
N LEU A 510 10.66 -3.91 -39.50
CA LEU A 510 11.62 -4.94 -39.08
C LEU A 510 12.33 -5.60 -40.28
N GLU A 511 11.61 -5.91 -41.36
CA GLU A 511 12.17 -6.45 -42.60
C GLU A 511 13.18 -5.47 -43.23
N ARG A 512 12.86 -4.17 -43.25
CA ARG A 512 13.78 -3.13 -43.74
C ARG A 512 15.04 -3.01 -42.90
N ALA A 513 14.96 -3.35 -41.61
CA ALA A 513 16.09 -3.42 -40.71
C ALA A 513 16.87 -4.75 -40.82
N GLY A 514 16.46 -5.67 -41.70
CA GLY A 514 17.10 -6.97 -41.88
C GLY A 514 16.79 -7.97 -40.76
N ILE A 515 15.71 -7.75 -40.01
CA ILE A 515 15.32 -8.58 -38.87
C ILE A 515 14.30 -9.64 -39.33
N SER A 516 14.48 -10.88 -38.87
CA SER A 516 13.62 -12.00 -39.27
C SER A 516 12.20 -11.85 -38.73
N VAL A 517 11.21 -11.88 -39.63
CA VAL A 517 9.78 -11.92 -39.32
C VAL A 517 9.10 -13.03 -40.15
N PRO A 518 7.92 -13.53 -39.75
CA PRO A 518 7.19 -14.50 -40.56
C PRO A 518 6.82 -13.91 -41.91
N GLY A 519 7.33 -14.49 -43.00
CA GLY A 519 6.94 -14.11 -44.36
C GLY A 519 5.50 -14.48 -44.65
N GLY A 520 4.81 -13.68 -45.47
CA GLY A 520 3.39 -13.85 -45.77
C GLY A 520 2.82 -12.68 -46.58
N TYR A 521 1.51 -12.71 -46.84
CA TYR A 521 0.81 -11.66 -47.57
C TYR A 521 -0.45 -11.18 -46.83
N GLU A 522 -0.85 -9.96 -47.16
CA GLU A 522 -2.04 -9.29 -46.64
C GLU A 522 -3.19 -9.46 -47.63
N TYR A 523 -4.39 -9.73 -47.10
CA TYR A 523 -5.59 -9.90 -47.88
C TYR A 523 -6.71 -9.02 -47.34
N THR A 524 -7.39 -8.30 -48.24
CA THR A 524 -8.54 -7.44 -47.91
C THR A 524 -9.88 -8.06 -48.28
N SER A 525 -9.89 -9.29 -48.81
CA SER A 525 -11.12 -10.07 -48.97
C SER A 525 -10.83 -11.57 -48.82
N PRO A 526 -11.80 -12.36 -48.32
CA PRO A 526 -11.68 -13.82 -48.25
C PRO A 526 -11.41 -14.47 -49.60
N GLU A 527 -11.99 -13.95 -50.67
CA GLU A 527 -11.85 -14.50 -52.02
C GLU A 527 -10.42 -14.37 -52.54
N ALA A 528 -9.77 -13.24 -52.26
CA ALA A 528 -8.37 -13.02 -52.64
C ALA A 528 -7.43 -13.97 -51.87
N GLY A 529 -7.63 -14.12 -50.56
CA GLY A 529 -6.85 -15.08 -49.77
C GLY A 529 -7.08 -16.53 -50.21
N MET A 530 -8.31 -16.86 -50.59
CA MET A 530 -8.68 -18.19 -51.08
C MET A 530 -8.05 -18.49 -52.44
N ALA A 531 -7.99 -17.50 -53.35
CA ALA A 531 -7.36 -17.65 -54.66
C ALA A 531 -5.88 -18.07 -54.56
N ASP A 532 -5.21 -17.66 -53.48
CA ASP A 532 -3.81 -17.97 -53.20
C ASP A 532 -3.61 -19.27 -52.40
N TYR A 533 -4.66 -20.04 -52.09
CA TYR A 533 -4.54 -21.29 -51.32
C TYR A 533 -3.44 -22.22 -51.86
N ARG A 534 -3.30 -22.33 -53.19
CA ARG A 534 -2.29 -23.16 -53.84
C ARG A 534 -0.85 -22.79 -53.47
N MET A 535 -0.58 -21.55 -53.07
CA MET A 535 0.73 -21.10 -52.60
C MET A 535 1.10 -21.68 -51.23
N TYR A 536 0.07 -21.91 -50.40
CA TYR A 536 0.16 -22.35 -49.01
C TYR A 536 -0.15 -23.83 -48.81
N ALA A 537 -0.78 -24.48 -49.79
CA ALA A 537 -1.14 -25.89 -49.72
C ALA A 537 0.07 -26.77 -49.39
N GLY A 538 -0.11 -27.65 -48.41
CA GLY A 538 0.92 -28.54 -47.86
C GLY A 538 1.98 -27.87 -46.99
N LYS A 539 1.90 -26.55 -46.76
CA LYS A 539 2.84 -25.81 -45.90
C LYS A 539 2.16 -25.41 -44.60
N PRO A 540 2.86 -25.51 -43.45
CA PRO A 540 2.38 -24.96 -42.19
C PRO A 540 2.18 -23.43 -42.28
N VAL A 541 0.97 -22.95 -41.99
CA VAL A 541 0.61 -21.53 -42.05
C VAL A 541 -0.12 -21.05 -40.80
N VAL A 542 -0.06 -19.74 -40.57
CA VAL A 542 -0.82 -19.02 -39.55
C VAL A 542 -1.69 -17.98 -40.26
N ILE A 543 -2.99 -18.04 -40.04
CA ILE A 543 -3.97 -17.06 -40.54
C ILE A 543 -4.41 -16.21 -39.37
N LYS A 544 -4.22 -14.88 -39.46
CA LYS A 544 -4.51 -13.97 -38.34
C LYS A 544 -5.02 -12.60 -38.80
N PRO A 545 -5.90 -11.94 -38.02
CA PRO A 545 -6.35 -10.59 -38.34
C PRO A 545 -5.22 -9.56 -38.12
N LYS A 546 -5.30 -8.42 -38.82
CA LYS A 546 -4.30 -7.34 -38.73
C LYS A 546 -4.23 -6.72 -37.33
N SER A 547 -5.38 -6.42 -36.72
CA SER A 547 -5.46 -5.71 -35.44
C SER A 547 -6.41 -6.42 -34.47
N THR A 548 -5.93 -7.52 -33.86
CA THR A 548 -6.62 -8.20 -32.75
C THR A 548 -5.68 -8.55 -31.60
N ASN A 549 -6.24 -8.58 -30.40
CA ASN A 549 -5.58 -8.96 -29.16
C ASN A 549 -6.02 -10.36 -28.69
N PHE A 550 -5.25 -10.96 -27.77
CA PHE A 550 -5.58 -12.22 -27.08
C PHE A 550 -5.77 -13.46 -27.98
N GLY A 551 -5.25 -13.44 -29.20
CA GLY A 551 -5.36 -14.57 -30.12
C GLY A 551 -6.73 -14.72 -30.79
N LEU A 552 -7.62 -13.74 -30.67
CA LEU A 552 -8.93 -13.76 -31.34
C LEU A 552 -8.76 -13.73 -32.87
N GLY A 553 -9.43 -14.68 -33.53
CA GLY A 553 -9.37 -14.86 -34.98
C GLY A 553 -8.08 -15.49 -35.51
N ILE A 554 -7.16 -15.94 -34.64
CA ILE A 554 -5.90 -16.58 -35.07
C ILE A 554 -6.11 -18.08 -35.22
N THR A 555 -5.81 -18.61 -36.41
CA THR A 555 -5.83 -20.05 -36.68
C THR A 555 -4.47 -20.53 -37.15
N ILE A 556 -3.97 -21.61 -36.55
CA ILE A 556 -2.69 -22.25 -36.91
C ILE A 556 -2.99 -23.55 -37.64
N LEU A 557 -2.63 -23.63 -38.92
CA LEU A 557 -2.78 -24.82 -39.75
C LEU A 557 -1.41 -25.49 -39.92
N LYS A 558 -1.06 -26.39 -39.00
CA LYS A 558 0.19 -27.17 -39.07
C LYS A 558 0.18 -28.17 -40.24
N HIS A 559 -0.99 -28.66 -40.62
CA HIS A 559 -1.21 -29.62 -41.70
C HIS A 559 -2.22 -29.04 -42.71
N ASN A 560 -1.76 -28.11 -43.54
CA ASN A 560 -2.60 -27.38 -44.48
C ASN A 560 -2.87 -28.18 -45.78
N TYR A 561 -3.53 -29.33 -45.66
CA TYR A 561 -3.86 -30.19 -46.80
C TYR A 561 -5.33 -30.09 -47.25
N ASP A 562 -6.19 -29.55 -46.39
CA ASP A 562 -7.62 -29.38 -46.64
C ASP A 562 -7.96 -27.92 -46.97
N GLU A 563 -8.49 -27.72 -48.17
CA GLU A 563 -8.93 -26.41 -48.65
C GLU A 563 -10.11 -25.86 -47.85
N THR A 564 -10.94 -26.74 -47.27
CA THR A 564 -12.11 -26.32 -46.46
C THR A 564 -11.71 -25.75 -45.11
N ASP A 565 -10.74 -26.36 -44.43
CA ASP A 565 -10.18 -25.84 -43.17
C ASP A 565 -9.49 -24.49 -43.37
N PHE A 566 -8.73 -24.35 -44.47
CA PHE A 566 -8.11 -23.07 -44.84
C PHE A 566 -9.15 -21.97 -45.07
N LYS A 567 -10.23 -22.29 -45.79
CA LYS A 567 -11.33 -21.34 -46.03
C LYS A 567 -12.03 -20.93 -44.74
N ALA A 568 -12.30 -21.89 -43.85
CA ALA A 568 -12.93 -21.63 -42.56
C ALA A 568 -12.04 -20.74 -41.68
N ALA A 569 -10.75 -21.07 -41.57
CA ALA A 569 -9.75 -20.29 -40.85
C ALA A 569 -9.67 -18.83 -41.37
N LEU A 570 -9.69 -18.67 -42.70
CA LEU A 570 -9.69 -17.35 -43.34
C LEU A 570 -10.97 -16.57 -43.02
N GLN A 571 -12.13 -17.22 -43.09
CA GLN A 571 -13.41 -16.59 -42.78
C GLN A 571 -13.49 -16.14 -41.32
N ILE A 572 -13.06 -16.99 -40.37
CA ILE A 572 -12.95 -16.65 -38.95
C ILE A 572 -12.08 -15.41 -38.75
N ALA A 573 -10.93 -15.32 -39.43
CA ALA A 573 -10.06 -14.15 -39.29
C ALA A 573 -10.74 -12.87 -39.84
N PHE A 574 -11.47 -12.95 -40.95
CA PHE A 574 -12.21 -11.81 -41.53
C PHE A 574 -13.44 -11.37 -40.73
N GLU A 575 -14.00 -12.25 -39.89
CA GLU A 575 -15.03 -11.86 -38.91
C GLU A 575 -14.50 -10.88 -37.87
N HIS A 576 -13.17 -10.81 -37.70
CA HIS A 576 -12.52 -9.97 -36.70
C HIS A 576 -11.77 -8.75 -37.25
N ASP A 577 -11.38 -8.73 -38.54
CA ASP A 577 -10.73 -7.57 -39.19
C ASP A 577 -10.99 -7.59 -40.70
N ASN A 578 -11.08 -6.41 -41.32
CA ASN A 578 -11.20 -6.27 -42.77
C ASN A 578 -9.89 -6.57 -43.51
N THR A 579 -8.79 -6.79 -42.79
CA THR A 579 -7.48 -7.16 -43.32
C THR A 579 -6.93 -8.36 -42.54
N VAL A 580 -6.61 -9.43 -43.26
CA VAL A 580 -6.08 -10.68 -42.70
C VAL A 580 -4.69 -10.96 -43.27
N LEU A 581 -3.81 -11.48 -42.44
CA LEU A 581 -2.48 -11.95 -42.83
C LEU A 581 -2.47 -13.48 -42.90
N ILE A 582 -1.87 -14.02 -43.97
CA ILE A 582 -1.55 -15.43 -44.11
C ILE A 582 -0.03 -15.56 -44.11
N GLU A 583 0.51 -16.22 -43.10
CA GLU A 583 1.93 -16.22 -42.78
C GLU A 583 2.50 -17.63 -42.69
N LYS A 584 3.80 -17.77 -42.96
CA LYS A 584 4.55 -18.99 -42.68
C LYS A 584 4.52 -19.27 -41.17
N PHE A 585 4.20 -20.51 -40.79
CA PHE A 585 4.35 -20.95 -39.40
C PHE A 585 5.84 -21.05 -39.03
N ILE A 586 6.20 -20.45 -37.90
CA ILE A 586 7.56 -20.48 -37.36
C ILE A 586 7.59 -21.50 -36.21
N PRO A 587 8.36 -22.59 -36.33
CA PRO A 587 8.51 -23.55 -35.25
C PRO A 587 9.40 -22.96 -34.13
N GLY A 588 9.25 -23.48 -32.92
CA GLY A 588 10.07 -23.09 -31.77
C GLY A 588 9.23 -22.84 -30.53
N ARG A 589 9.89 -22.34 -29.48
CA ARG A 589 9.24 -21.84 -28.26
C ARG A 589 9.04 -20.33 -28.37
N GLU A 590 7.94 -19.86 -27.81
CA GLU A 590 7.62 -18.45 -27.72
C GLU A 590 8.29 -17.82 -26.48
N PHE A 591 8.98 -16.70 -26.68
CA PHE A 591 9.60 -15.90 -25.64
C PHE A 591 9.14 -14.46 -25.69
N ARG A 592 8.67 -13.95 -24.54
CA ARG A 592 8.36 -12.55 -24.29
C ARG A 592 9.62 -11.83 -23.80
N ILE A 593 10.23 -11.02 -24.66
CA ILE A 593 11.41 -10.22 -24.36
C ILE A 593 10.95 -8.81 -24.02
N PHE A 594 11.27 -8.34 -22.82
CA PHE A 594 10.93 -6.99 -22.36
C PHE A 594 12.15 -6.08 -22.49
N ILE A 595 11.95 -4.93 -23.12
CA ILE A 595 12.99 -3.94 -23.39
C ILE A 595 12.62 -2.63 -22.70
N ILE A 596 13.59 -2.02 -22.02
CA ILE A 596 13.49 -0.65 -21.51
C ILE A 596 14.73 0.10 -21.99
N ASN A 597 14.52 1.21 -22.68
CA ASN A 597 15.52 1.94 -23.45
C ASN A 597 16.24 1.03 -24.46
N ASP A 598 17.51 0.76 -24.25
CA ASP A 598 18.37 -0.04 -25.12
C ASP A 598 18.86 -1.32 -24.42
N GLU A 599 18.15 -1.76 -23.36
CA GLU A 599 18.47 -2.94 -22.55
C GLU A 599 17.31 -3.94 -22.54
N VAL A 600 17.62 -5.23 -22.74
CA VAL A 600 16.69 -6.32 -22.44
C VAL A 600 16.67 -6.55 -20.93
N VAL A 601 15.54 -6.22 -20.31
CA VAL A 601 15.41 -6.21 -18.85
C VAL A 601 14.77 -7.47 -18.27
N GLY A 602 14.15 -8.30 -19.12
CA GLY A 602 13.57 -9.58 -18.74
C GLY A 602 13.11 -10.40 -19.95
N ILE A 603 13.17 -11.73 -19.84
CA ILE A 603 12.74 -12.66 -20.89
C ILE A 603 11.92 -13.77 -20.23
N LEU A 604 10.70 -14.00 -20.71
CA LEU A 604 9.81 -15.03 -20.21
C LEU A 604 9.47 -16.05 -21.28
N HIS A 605 9.53 -17.32 -20.94
CA HIS A 605 8.80 -18.36 -21.65
C HIS A 605 7.42 -18.53 -21.02
N ARG A 606 6.37 -18.36 -21.83
CA ARG A 606 4.99 -18.61 -21.40
C ARG A 606 4.63 -20.06 -21.68
N VAL A 607 4.23 -20.81 -20.66
CA VAL A 607 3.81 -22.21 -20.80
C VAL A 607 2.29 -22.30 -20.61
N PRO A 608 1.56 -23.04 -21.47
CA PRO A 608 0.13 -23.27 -21.27
C PRO A 608 -0.19 -23.85 -19.89
N ALA A 609 -1.41 -23.62 -19.42
CA ALA A 609 -1.87 -24.16 -18.14
C ALA A 609 -1.58 -25.67 -18.07
N ASN A 610 -0.93 -26.12 -17.01
CA ASN A 610 -0.41 -27.48 -16.91
C ASN A 610 -0.31 -27.94 -15.45
N VAL A 611 -0.17 -29.25 -15.27
CA VAL A 611 0.23 -29.92 -14.02
C VAL A 611 1.29 -30.98 -14.30
N THR A 612 2.11 -31.30 -13.30
CA THR A 612 3.10 -32.39 -13.37
C THR A 612 2.66 -33.52 -12.45
N GLY A 613 2.57 -34.74 -12.97
CA GLY A 613 2.21 -35.92 -12.21
C GLY A 613 3.24 -36.25 -11.13
N ASP A 614 2.75 -36.62 -9.96
CA ASP A 614 3.53 -37.20 -8.86
C ASP A 614 3.28 -38.72 -8.73
N GLY A 615 2.54 -39.31 -9.67
CA GLY A 615 2.16 -40.73 -9.66
C GLY A 615 1.10 -41.11 -8.63
N VAL A 616 0.58 -40.14 -7.85
CA VAL A 616 -0.35 -40.39 -6.74
C VAL A 616 -1.64 -39.59 -6.89
N LEU A 617 -1.53 -38.27 -7.08
CA LEU A 617 -2.66 -37.36 -7.19
C LEU A 617 -3.23 -37.35 -8.60
N ASN A 618 -4.56 -37.24 -8.69
CA ASN A 618 -5.19 -37.03 -9.99
C ASN A 618 -5.02 -35.58 -10.47
N ILE A 619 -5.26 -35.34 -11.76
CA ILE A 619 -5.13 -34.01 -12.37
C ILE A 619 -5.94 -32.95 -11.61
N GLY A 620 -7.17 -33.26 -11.18
CA GLY A 620 -8.01 -32.33 -10.42
C GLY A 620 -7.37 -31.89 -9.10
N GLN A 621 -6.75 -32.83 -8.37
CA GLN A 621 -6.03 -32.57 -7.12
C GLN A 621 -4.71 -31.83 -7.35
N LEU A 622 -3.98 -32.17 -8.42
CA LEU A 622 -2.76 -31.45 -8.80
C LEU A 622 -3.06 -29.99 -9.16
N ILE A 623 -4.19 -29.73 -9.83
CA ILE A 623 -4.68 -28.36 -10.10
C ILE A 623 -4.97 -27.63 -8.79
N ASP A 624 -5.67 -28.27 -7.85
CA ASP A 624 -5.99 -27.66 -6.56
C ASP A 624 -4.71 -27.30 -5.80
N ARG A 625 -3.75 -28.22 -5.72
CA ARG A 625 -2.42 -28.00 -5.12
C ARG A 625 -1.66 -26.87 -5.81
N LYS A 626 -1.62 -26.83 -7.14
CA LYS A 626 -0.93 -25.75 -7.87
C LYS A 626 -1.60 -24.38 -7.64
N ASN A 627 -2.90 -24.36 -7.42
CA ASN A 627 -3.68 -23.16 -7.10
C ASN A 627 -3.60 -22.70 -5.64
N GLU A 628 -2.86 -23.41 -4.78
CA GLU A 628 -2.51 -22.97 -3.41
C GLU A 628 -1.37 -21.94 -3.41
N ASP A 629 -0.64 -21.80 -4.52
CA ASP A 629 0.39 -20.79 -4.72
C ASP A 629 -0.19 -19.37 -4.47
N PRO A 630 0.39 -18.55 -3.57
CA PRO A 630 -0.11 -17.21 -3.24
C PRO A 630 -0.07 -16.22 -4.41
N LEU A 631 0.68 -16.53 -5.48
CA LEU A 631 0.69 -15.74 -6.71
C LEU A 631 -0.53 -16.04 -7.60
N ARG A 632 -1.29 -17.11 -7.33
CA ARG A 632 -2.48 -17.49 -8.12
C ARG A 632 -3.79 -17.05 -7.48
N GLY A 633 -4.53 -16.25 -8.24
CA GLY A 633 -5.81 -15.69 -7.84
C GLY A 633 -6.80 -15.63 -8.99
N LYS A 634 -7.74 -14.70 -8.92
CA LYS A 634 -8.77 -14.52 -9.95
C LYS A 634 -8.89 -13.04 -10.30
N GLY A 635 -9.10 -12.77 -11.59
CA GLY A 635 -9.48 -11.44 -12.08
C GLY A 635 -8.33 -10.43 -12.07
N TYR A 636 -7.10 -10.89 -12.33
CA TYR A 636 -5.87 -10.12 -12.41
C TYR A 636 -5.50 -9.35 -11.13
N ARG A 637 -6.07 -9.75 -9.99
CA ARG A 637 -5.72 -9.24 -8.66
C ARG A 637 -4.46 -9.87 -8.08
N THR A 638 -3.86 -10.82 -8.81
CA THR A 638 -2.64 -11.54 -8.45
C THR A 638 -1.78 -11.69 -9.71
N PRO A 639 -0.46 -11.93 -9.57
CA PRO A 639 0.42 -12.02 -10.73
C PRO A 639 0.10 -13.16 -11.71
N LEU A 640 -0.47 -14.26 -11.21
CA LEU A 640 -0.89 -15.42 -11.99
C LEU A 640 -2.38 -15.69 -11.78
N GLU A 641 -3.04 -16.29 -12.78
CA GLU A 641 -4.42 -16.77 -12.62
C GLU A 641 -4.46 -18.21 -12.12
N LYS A 642 -5.52 -18.52 -11.38
CA LYS A 642 -5.85 -19.90 -11.04
C LYS A 642 -6.24 -20.68 -12.28
N ILE A 643 -5.73 -21.90 -12.35
CA ILE A 643 -6.13 -22.89 -13.34
C ILE A 643 -7.57 -23.30 -13.04
N ARG A 644 -8.45 -23.21 -14.05
CA ARG A 644 -9.86 -23.56 -13.91
C ARG A 644 -10.08 -25.04 -14.24
N LYS A 645 -11.09 -25.64 -13.61
CA LYS A 645 -11.62 -26.96 -13.96
C LYS A 645 -12.90 -26.78 -14.79
N GLY A 646 -12.77 -26.06 -15.90
CA GLY A 646 -13.90 -25.69 -16.77
C GLY A 646 -14.14 -26.69 -17.89
N ARG A 647 -15.20 -26.44 -18.67
CA ARG A 647 -15.56 -27.26 -19.85
C ARG A 647 -14.46 -27.26 -20.91
N GLU A 648 -13.77 -26.15 -21.09
CA GLU A 648 -12.71 -26.03 -22.09
C GLU A 648 -11.49 -26.87 -21.70
N GLU A 649 -11.06 -26.83 -20.44
CA GLU A 649 -10.00 -27.71 -19.94
C GLU A 649 -10.41 -29.19 -20.00
N GLU A 650 -11.67 -29.51 -19.68
CA GLU A 650 -12.19 -30.88 -19.78
C GLU A 650 -12.15 -31.40 -21.23
N MET A 651 -12.56 -30.56 -22.20
CA MET A 651 -12.50 -30.91 -23.62
C MET A 651 -11.07 -31.15 -24.08
N PHE A 652 -10.12 -30.33 -23.63
CA PHE A 652 -8.71 -30.46 -23.99
C PHE A 652 -8.06 -31.70 -23.37
N LEU A 653 -8.43 -32.07 -22.14
CA LEU A 653 -8.00 -33.33 -21.52
C LEU A 653 -8.55 -34.54 -22.29
N LYS A 654 -9.83 -34.51 -22.69
CA LYS A 654 -10.46 -35.59 -23.46
C LYS A 654 -9.76 -35.83 -24.80
N GLN A 655 -9.30 -34.77 -25.47
CA GLN A 655 -8.51 -34.90 -26.70
C GLN A 655 -7.18 -35.64 -26.49
N GLN A 656 -6.63 -35.59 -25.28
CA GLN A 656 -5.44 -36.33 -24.86
C GLN A 656 -5.76 -37.72 -24.29
N GLY A 657 -7.04 -38.13 -24.30
CA GLY A 657 -7.49 -39.39 -23.70
C GLY A 657 -7.48 -39.39 -22.17
N MET A 658 -7.50 -38.22 -21.54
CA MET A 658 -7.46 -38.04 -20.08
C MET A 658 -8.73 -37.33 -19.57
N ASP A 659 -8.92 -37.36 -18.26
CA ASP A 659 -9.92 -36.57 -17.55
C ASP A 659 -9.37 -36.08 -16.20
N PHE A 660 -10.13 -35.29 -15.44
CA PHE A 660 -9.65 -34.77 -14.14
C PHE A 660 -9.36 -35.85 -13.09
N ASN A 661 -9.88 -37.08 -13.25
CA ASN A 661 -9.66 -38.20 -12.32
C ASN A 661 -8.44 -39.05 -12.70
N THR A 662 -7.86 -38.81 -13.87
CA THR A 662 -6.65 -39.48 -14.34
C THR A 662 -5.47 -39.12 -13.43
N VAL A 663 -4.69 -40.13 -13.03
CA VAL A 663 -3.44 -39.97 -12.27
C VAL A 663 -2.27 -40.02 -13.25
N PRO A 664 -1.62 -38.88 -13.56
CA PRO A 664 -0.48 -38.86 -14.46
C PRO A 664 0.73 -39.52 -13.81
N LYS A 665 1.61 -40.11 -14.62
CA LYS A 665 2.84 -40.74 -14.12
C LYS A 665 3.75 -39.70 -13.49
N GLU A 666 4.63 -40.15 -12.61
CA GLU A 666 5.63 -39.27 -12.00
C GLU A 666 6.47 -38.58 -13.09
N GLY A 667 6.50 -37.25 -13.07
CA GLY A 667 7.21 -36.41 -14.05
C GLY A 667 6.44 -36.16 -15.36
N GLU A 668 5.27 -36.76 -15.57
CA GLU A 668 4.44 -36.52 -16.76
C GLU A 668 3.80 -35.13 -16.70
N VAL A 669 4.05 -34.29 -17.71
CA VAL A 669 3.42 -32.96 -17.82
C VAL A 669 2.13 -33.08 -18.61
N VAL A 670 1.01 -32.73 -17.97
CA VAL A 670 -0.30 -32.70 -18.61
C VAL A 670 -0.71 -31.25 -18.85
N TYR A 671 -0.98 -30.91 -20.11
CA TYR A 671 -1.46 -29.59 -20.51
C TYR A 671 -2.99 -29.55 -20.45
N LEU A 672 -3.52 -28.42 -19.98
CA LEU A 672 -4.94 -28.15 -19.78
C LEU A 672 -5.48 -27.16 -20.81
N ARG A 673 -4.57 -26.47 -21.51
CA ARG A 673 -4.85 -25.48 -22.54
C ARG A 673 -3.85 -25.59 -23.68
N GLU A 674 -4.27 -25.17 -24.86
CA GLU A 674 -3.36 -25.01 -26.00
C GLU A 674 -2.63 -23.65 -25.96
N ASN A 675 -3.30 -22.59 -25.49
CA ASN A 675 -2.70 -21.25 -25.42
C ASN A 675 -1.78 -21.08 -24.20
N SER A 676 -0.71 -20.31 -24.38
CA SER A 676 0.30 -20.01 -23.35
C SER A 676 -0.11 -18.84 -22.43
N ASN A 677 -1.37 -18.41 -22.47
CA ASN A 677 -1.79 -17.19 -21.78
C ASN A 677 -1.78 -17.35 -20.25
N ILE A 678 -1.21 -16.37 -19.55
CA ILE A 678 -1.29 -16.31 -18.09
C ILE A 678 -2.75 -16.19 -17.62
N SER A 679 -3.61 -15.55 -18.41
CA SER A 679 -5.04 -15.36 -18.14
C SER A 679 -5.86 -16.66 -18.07
N THR A 680 -5.36 -17.74 -18.67
CA THR A 680 -5.99 -19.07 -18.65
C THR A 680 -5.32 -20.02 -17.65
N GLY A 681 -4.44 -19.49 -16.79
CA GLY A 681 -3.72 -20.25 -15.77
C GLY A 681 -2.34 -20.75 -16.22
N GLY A 682 -1.82 -20.23 -17.33
CA GLY A 682 -0.45 -20.50 -17.80
C GLY A 682 0.63 -20.07 -16.80
N ASP A 683 1.84 -20.57 -17.03
CA ASP A 683 3.01 -20.29 -16.20
C ASP A 683 3.95 -19.30 -16.91
N SER A 684 4.47 -18.34 -16.16
CA SER A 684 5.57 -17.47 -16.60
C SER A 684 6.90 -18.01 -16.04
N ILE A 685 7.81 -18.38 -16.94
CA ILE A 685 9.14 -18.89 -16.56
C ILE A 685 10.19 -17.90 -17.05
N ASP A 686 11.01 -17.38 -16.14
CA ASP A 686 12.11 -16.48 -16.47
C ASP A 686 13.29 -17.23 -17.10
N PHE A 687 13.72 -16.71 -18.26
CA PHE A 687 14.79 -17.24 -19.13
C PHE A 687 15.84 -16.17 -19.46
N THR A 688 15.83 -15.03 -18.76
CA THR A 688 16.68 -13.87 -19.10
C THR A 688 18.18 -14.21 -19.10
N ASP A 689 18.61 -15.10 -18.21
CA ASP A 689 20.02 -15.49 -18.07
C ASP A 689 20.39 -16.73 -18.92
N ASP A 690 19.40 -17.45 -19.46
CA ASP A 690 19.58 -18.78 -20.08
C ASP A 690 19.66 -18.75 -21.61
N ILE A 691 19.15 -17.68 -22.21
CA ILE A 691 19.11 -17.50 -23.66
C ILE A 691 20.37 -16.78 -24.17
N ASP A 692 20.85 -17.17 -25.35
CA ASP A 692 22.02 -16.57 -25.99
C ASP A 692 21.84 -15.05 -26.20
N ASP A 693 22.91 -14.28 -25.99
CA ASP A 693 22.86 -12.81 -26.02
C ASP A 693 22.59 -12.25 -27.43
N SER A 694 22.79 -13.03 -28.49
CA SER A 694 22.46 -12.61 -29.86
C SER A 694 20.96 -12.29 -30.03
N TYR A 695 20.07 -13.00 -29.34
CA TYR A 695 18.63 -12.70 -29.34
C TYR A 695 18.31 -11.38 -28.65
N LYS A 696 19.05 -11.08 -27.57
CA LYS A 696 18.90 -9.80 -26.85
C LYS A 696 19.34 -8.64 -27.74
N ALA A 697 20.45 -8.80 -28.45
CA ALA A 697 20.93 -7.81 -29.41
C ALA A 697 19.90 -7.55 -30.52
N ILE A 698 19.32 -8.60 -31.11
CA ILE A 698 18.26 -8.46 -32.13
C ILE A 698 17.04 -7.75 -31.56
N ALA A 699 16.63 -8.08 -30.34
CA ALA A 699 15.48 -7.46 -29.70
C ALA A 699 15.69 -5.95 -29.52
N VAL A 700 16.88 -5.54 -29.09
CA VAL A 700 17.27 -4.12 -29.00
C VAL A 700 17.28 -3.44 -30.36
N GLU A 701 17.82 -4.08 -31.40
CA GLU A 701 17.79 -3.52 -32.76
C GLU A 701 16.36 -3.40 -33.31
N ALA A 702 15.48 -4.34 -32.98
CA ALA A 702 14.05 -4.26 -33.31
C ALA A 702 13.37 -3.05 -32.62
N ALA A 703 13.66 -2.82 -31.34
CA ALA A 703 13.18 -1.65 -30.62
C ALA A 703 13.68 -0.33 -31.23
N LYS A 704 14.96 -0.26 -31.61
CA LYS A 704 15.52 0.90 -32.31
C LYS A 704 14.89 1.12 -33.68
N ALA A 705 14.62 0.05 -34.44
CA ALA A 705 13.99 0.15 -35.76
C ALA A 705 12.59 0.78 -35.70
N LEU A 706 11.82 0.50 -34.64
CA LEU A 706 10.52 1.14 -34.39
C LEU A 706 10.63 2.46 -33.61
N ASN A 707 11.83 2.87 -33.21
CA ASN A 707 12.09 4.03 -32.34
C ASN A 707 11.21 3.98 -31.07
N VAL A 708 11.30 2.87 -30.33
CA VAL A 708 10.60 2.64 -29.06
C VAL A 708 11.60 2.48 -27.93
N LYS A 709 11.23 2.97 -26.75
CA LYS A 709 11.97 2.83 -25.50
C LYS A 709 11.36 1.77 -24.60
N ILE A 710 10.05 1.58 -24.61
CA ILE A 710 9.41 0.54 -23.79
C ILE A 710 8.60 -0.37 -24.70
N THR A 711 8.96 -1.66 -24.73
CA THR A 711 8.23 -2.63 -25.55
C THR A 711 8.38 -4.05 -25.04
N GLY A 712 7.33 -4.85 -25.25
CA GLY A 712 7.37 -6.29 -25.12
C GLY A 712 7.37 -6.93 -26.49
N LEU A 713 8.43 -7.66 -26.81
CA LEU A 713 8.63 -8.33 -28.08
C LEU A 713 8.36 -9.82 -27.92
N ASP A 714 7.56 -10.40 -28.81
CA ASP A 714 7.29 -11.84 -28.84
C ASP A 714 8.13 -12.48 -29.96
N MET A 715 9.07 -13.35 -29.57
CA MET A 715 10.00 -14.03 -30.47
C MET A 715 9.78 -15.54 -30.43
N MET A 716 9.70 -16.18 -31.60
CA MET A 716 9.78 -17.63 -31.72
C MET A 716 11.23 -18.04 -31.92
N ILE A 717 11.73 -18.98 -31.11
CA ILE A 717 13.12 -19.42 -31.11
C ILE A 717 13.16 -20.95 -31.07
N GLN A 718 13.88 -21.58 -32.01
CA GLN A 718 13.98 -23.05 -32.07
C GLN A 718 15.02 -23.56 -31.07
N ASP A 719 16.24 -23.02 -31.11
CA ASP A 719 17.32 -23.35 -30.18
C ASP A 719 17.82 -22.11 -29.48
N ILE A 720 17.57 -22.00 -28.17
CA ILE A 720 17.95 -20.85 -27.34
C ILE A 720 19.44 -20.79 -26.99
N HIS A 721 20.17 -21.88 -27.20
CA HIS A 721 21.60 -22.00 -26.86
C HIS A 721 22.50 -21.80 -28.08
N ALA A 722 21.92 -21.79 -29.29
CA ALA A 722 22.62 -21.44 -30.51
C ALA A 722 22.49 -19.93 -30.77
N PRO A 723 23.49 -19.31 -31.42
CA PRO A 723 23.36 -17.93 -31.87
C PRO A 723 22.17 -17.74 -32.84
N ALA A 724 21.60 -16.55 -32.81
CA ALA A 724 20.48 -16.17 -33.65
C ALA A 724 20.88 -16.14 -35.13
N THR A 725 20.12 -16.85 -35.96
CA THR A 725 20.22 -16.84 -37.42
C THR A 725 18.82 -16.62 -38.01
N PRO A 726 18.69 -16.15 -39.27
CA PRO A 726 17.38 -15.93 -39.90
C PRO A 726 16.47 -17.17 -39.92
N ASP A 727 17.02 -18.37 -39.83
CA ASP A 727 16.26 -19.63 -39.81
C ASP A 727 15.94 -20.14 -38.39
N ASN A 728 16.60 -19.60 -37.36
CA ASN A 728 16.48 -20.05 -35.97
C ASN A 728 15.50 -19.18 -35.15
N TYR A 729 15.14 -17.99 -35.63
CA TYR A 729 14.15 -17.14 -34.97
C TYR A 729 13.26 -16.37 -35.94
N ALA A 730 12.14 -15.89 -35.42
CA ALA A 730 11.38 -14.80 -36.03
C ALA A 730 10.66 -13.97 -34.95
N ILE A 731 10.61 -12.65 -35.14
CA ILE A 731 9.77 -11.76 -34.32
C ILE A 731 8.32 -11.86 -34.81
N ILE A 732 7.42 -12.21 -33.90
CA ILE A 732 5.99 -12.38 -34.18
C ILE A 732 5.23 -11.08 -34.00
N GLU A 733 5.55 -10.34 -32.94
CA GLU A 733 4.83 -9.14 -32.52
C GLU A 733 5.72 -8.24 -31.65
N MET A 734 5.45 -6.93 -31.68
CA MET A 734 5.96 -5.96 -30.71
C MET A 734 4.79 -5.22 -30.07
N ASN A 735 4.79 -5.13 -28.74
CA ASN A 735 3.68 -4.63 -27.94
C ASN A 735 4.07 -3.35 -27.21
N PHE A 736 3.21 -2.34 -27.30
CA PHE A 736 3.41 -1.02 -26.69
C PHE A 736 2.92 -0.89 -25.25
N ASN A 737 2.10 -1.84 -24.78
CA ASN A 737 1.62 -1.90 -23.41
C ASN A 737 1.93 -3.26 -22.75
N PRO A 738 3.20 -3.63 -22.62
CA PRO A 738 3.58 -4.93 -22.09
C PRO A 738 3.36 -5.00 -20.56
N ALA A 739 2.76 -6.09 -20.09
CA ALA A 739 2.59 -6.35 -18.67
C ALA A 739 3.94 -6.55 -17.96
N ILE A 740 4.23 -5.76 -16.92
CA ILE A 740 5.47 -5.90 -16.12
C ILE A 740 5.34 -6.95 -15.02
N HIS A 741 4.12 -7.17 -14.49
CA HIS A 741 3.90 -7.98 -13.30
C HIS A 741 4.35 -9.44 -13.47
N ILE A 742 4.21 -10.01 -14.66
CA ILE A 742 4.63 -11.38 -14.97
C ILE A 742 6.16 -11.56 -14.96
N HIS A 743 6.92 -10.47 -15.17
CA HIS A 743 8.38 -10.46 -15.06
C HIS A 743 8.84 -10.14 -13.63
N CYS A 744 8.02 -9.43 -12.85
CA CYS A 744 8.30 -9.18 -11.43
C CYS A 744 8.00 -10.43 -10.59
N TYR A 745 6.94 -11.18 -10.89
CA TYR A 745 6.53 -12.36 -10.15
C TYR A 745 6.34 -13.54 -11.11
N PRO A 746 7.43 -14.10 -11.68
CA PRO A 746 7.32 -15.29 -12.49
C PRO A 746 6.90 -16.49 -11.63
N PHE A 747 6.19 -17.45 -12.22
CA PHE A 747 5.93 -18.75 -11.58
C PHE A 747 7.24 -19.47 -11.24
N LYS A 748 8.24 -19.37 -12.13
CA LYS A 748 9.57 -19.94 -11.91
C LYS A 748 10.65 -19.00 -12.42
N GLY A 749 11.71 -18.82 -11.63
CA GLY A 749 12.88 -18.00 -11.95
C GLY A 749 12.95 -16.75 -11.08
N LYS A 750 13.62 -15.69 -11.55
CA LYS A 750 13.94 -14.53 -10.71
C LYS A 750 12.98 -13.36 -10.94
N ASN A 751 12.64 -12.63 -9.88
CA ASN A 751 12.03 -11.31 -9.99
C ASN A 751 13.01 -10.38 -10.73
N ARG A 752 12.61 -9.86 -11.89
CA ARG A 752 13.46 -8.96 -12.71
C ARG A 752 13.31 -7.47 -12.34
N HIS A 753 12.48 -7.16 -11.36
CA HIS A 753 12.30 -5.83 -10.77
C HIS A 753 11.97 -4.75 -11.81
N LEU A 754 11.14 -5.09 -12.81
CA LEU A 754 10.82 -4.19 -13.92
C LEU A 754 10.19 -2.88 -13.45
N ASN A 755 9.34 -2.92 -12.41
CA ASN A 755 8.79 -1.72 -11.78
C ASN A 755 9.88 -0.72 -11.34
N HIS A 756 10.97 -1.17 -10.75
CA HIS A 756 12.10 -0.30 -10.38
C HIS A 756 12.86 0.22 -11.60
N LYS A 757 13.04 -0.63 -12.62
CA LYS A 757 13.67 -0.24 -13.88
C LYS A 757 12.83 0.81 -14.64
N MET A 758 11.50 0.72 -14.56
CA MET A 758 10.57 1.70 -15.12
C MET A 758 10.69 3.06 -14.43
N ILE A 759 10.69 3.11 -13.09
CA ILE A 759 10.92 4.37 -12.33
C ILE A 759 12.25 5.02 -12.75
N ARG A 760 13.33 4.23 -12.85
CA ARG A 760 14.64 4.74 -13.31
C ARG A 760 14.60 5.23 -14.76
N ALA A 761 13.94 4.53 -15.66
CA ALA A 761 13.83 4.92 -17.06
C ALA A 761 13.06 6.23 -17.24
N LEU A 762 12.07 6.46 -16.38
CA LEU A 762 11.37 7.72 -16.26
C LEU A 762 12.23 8.83 -15.63
N GLY A 763 13.45 8.55 -15.18
CA GLY A 763 14.38 9.55 -14.65
C GLY A 763 14.16 9.90 -13.18
N PHE A 764 13.53 9.00 -12.42
CA PHE A 764 13.36 9.10 -10.96
C PHE A 764 14.31 8.18 -10.18
#